data_AF-A0A2H3IA09-F1
#
_entry.id   AF-A0A2H3IA09-F1
#
_cell.length_a   1.000
_cell.length_b   1.000
_cell.length_c   1.000
_cell.angle_alpha   90.00
_cell.angle_beta   90.00
_cell.angle_gamma   90.00
#
_symmetry.space_group_name_H-M   'P 1'
#
loop_
_entity.id
_entity.type
_entity.pdbx_description
1 polymer ?
#
loop_
_entity_poly.entity_id
_entity_poly.type
_entity_poly.pdbx_seq_one_letter_code
_entity_poly.pdbx_strand_id
1 'polypeptide(L)'
;MTGVDKLRAEGFLGDGIKIAIVDTGIDYNHPALGGCFGDGCKIAFGTDLVGDDYTGENTPLPTDDPMDCVGHGTHVAGIIAATSTAPDFTGVAPNVTLGIYRVFGCTGSTSDDVLIQAYMMAYEAGADIITASVGGNSGWSEEPWAVVVSRIVEAGVPCTVAVGNDGGTGVFVASAAATGKGVTAVASVDNVVTPLLVKNATWSANNSPAQTFGWIPYIPADIANGTYLLYDILNGSNDTSLPCNDNFTLPDITGKIALIPYDTYCTDGSGMVAKVTDANGKYIMWYSARAGQIYPINGTGYGIDSFGMVTTDLATQWIEAMAAGSQVSVNMITPVYESFSVQNTVNNVTGGYLSYFSSWGPTFEVDVKPQFAAPGGSILSTYPLALGGYMVDTGTSMATPFVAGSIALLIEARGKTDPATINNILSASAVPKAFNDGESTHSYLAPVPQQGGGLLNVYNAAHAVGVLNVSSISFNDTANFVRSAWFEITNTGSESVTYAISYSSSGTVYTLPSDGNPVPSTFSVGSPPEIVASSAQLCLSPDTITIGAGESAPIEVTASLPTDLTTSRIPVYSGYITLNGTNDESLSLPYMGVASSLKDAVIFDSVDGMTYLSRYLNVSAIPDGFAFTLPPQNSTDEEKEQYDFPVPASLDSFGTRVLRVDLVPAQSNSTVNTTQVLGVDVVGSIVNFPAYEQGRGSWHVFWYGQLSDGTFAPPGDYYLLFRALRIFGDEDSVDDYESVKSVSFSLTYASSNATDASA
;
A
#
# COMPACT_ATOMS: atom_id res chain seq x y z
N MET A 1 -0.31 -15.27 -16.64
CA MET A 1 -1.42 -15.06 -15.67
C MET A 1 -2.50 -14.14 -16.22
N THR A 2 -2.14 -13.05 -16.92
CA THR A 2 -3.07 -11.98 -17.31
C THR A 2 -3.38 -11.90 -18.81
N GLY A 3 -2.76 -12.74 -19.64
CA GLY A 3 -2.95 -12.73 -21.10
C GLY A 3 -2.11 -11.69 -21.87
N VAL A 4 -1.22 -10.94 -21.19
CA VAL A 4 -0.27 -10.02 -21.83
C VAL A 4 0.59 -10.73 -22.89
N ASP A 5 1.07 -11.93 -22.60
CA ASP A 5 1.85 -12.75 -23.53
C ASP A 5 1.11 -13.07 -24.83
N LYS A 6 -0.21 -13.35 -24.73
CA LYS A 6 -1.07 -13.61 -25.89
C LYS A 6 -1.29 -12.36 -26.73
N LEU A 7 -1.55 -11.21 -26.10
CA LEU A 7 -1.73 -9.95 -26.82
C LEU A 7 -0.46 -9.50 -27.54
N ARG A 8 0.71 -9.62 -26.88
CA ARG A 8 1.99 -9.33 -27.54
C ARG A 8 2.26 -10.27 -28.71
N ALA A 9 1.85 -11.54 -28.62
CA ALA A 9 1.95 -12.47 -29.74
C ALA A 9 1.03 -12.10 -30.93
N GLU A 10 -0.04 -11.34 -30.70
CA GLU A 10 -0.89 -10.76 -31.75
C GLU A 10 -0.31 -9.47 -32.37
N GLY A 11 0.78 -8.95 -31.80
CA GLY A 11 1.52 -7.79 -32.32
C GLY A 11 1.27 -6.48 -31.57
N PHE A 12 0.44 -6.49 -30.52
CA PHE A 12 0.22 -5.31 -29.68
C PHE A 12 1.37 -5.15 -28.69
N LEU A 13 2.14 -4.07 -28.79
CA LEU A 13 3.35 -3.82 -28.03
C LEU A 13 3.38 -2.44 -27.35
N GLY A 14 2.32 -1.64 -27.51
CA GLY A 14 2.18 -0.27 -27.00
C GLY A 14 2.66 0.81 -27.98
N ASP A 15 2.67 0.51 -29.28
CA ASP A 15 3.18 1.42 -30.29
C ASP A 15 2.41 2.76 -30.33
N GLY A 16 3.15 3.87 -30.29
CA GLY A 16 2.59 5.22 -30.37
C GLY A 16 1.95 5.74 -29.07
N ILE A 17 2.01 4.99 -27.98
CA ILE A 17 1.46 5.39 -26.68
C ILE A 17 2.53 6.01 -25.78
N LYS A 18 2.20 7.12 -25.12
CA LYS A 18 3.04 7.77 -24.11
C LYS A 18 2.55 7.47 -22.69
N ILE A 19 3.44 6.98 -21.83
CA ILE A 19 3.15 6.75 -20.41
C ILE A 19 4.06 7.63 -19.55
N ALA A 20 3.47 8.49 -18.72
CA ALA A 20 4.21 9.25 -17.73
C ALA A 20 4.19 8.54 -16.37
N ILE A 21 5.36 8.43 -15.76
CA ILE A 21 5.59 7.81 -14.46
C ILE A 21 5.87 8.92 -13.45
N VAL A 22 5.19 8.92 -12.31
CA VAL A 22 5.46 9.81 -11.17
C VAL A 22 6.04 8.98 -10.03
N ASP A 23 7.34 9.13 -9.76
CA ASP A 23 8.09 8.19 -8.89
C ASP A 23 9.44 8.77 -8.38
N THR A 24 10.38 7.94 -7.92
CA THR A 24 11.70 8.34 -7.38
C THR A 24 12.73 8.75 -8.43
N GLY A 25 12.39 8.66 -9.71
CA GLY A 25 13.28 8.94 -10.84
C GLY A 25 13.49 7.73 -11.75
N ILE A 26 14.47 7.82 -12.65
CA ILE A 26 14.85 6.71 -13.52
C ILE A 26 16.36 6.68 -13.81
N ASP A 27 16.97 5.50 -13.76
CA ASP A 27 18.27 5.26 -14.39
C ASP A 27 18.07 5.01 -15.89
N TYR A 28 17.95 6.10 -16.65
CA TYR A 28 17.80 6.03 -18.10
C TYR A 28 19.04 5.50 -18.83
N ASN A 29 20.20 5.36 -18.15
CA ASN A 29 21.37 4.71 -18.74
C ASN A 29 21.24 3.19 -18.74
N HIS A 30 20.23 2.64 -18.06
CA HIS A 30 19.99 1.21 -18.02
C HIS A 30 19.72 0.66 -19.43
N PRO A 31 20.50 -0.31 -19.95
CA PRO A 31 20.37 -0.79 -21.33
C PRO A 31 18.99 -1.36 -21.66
N ALA A 32 18.36 -2.03 -20.69
CA ALA A 32 17.00 -2.56 -20.89
C ALA A 32 15.93 -1.46 -21.03
N LEU A 33 16.25 -0.22 -20.66
CA LEU A 33 15.40 0.97 -20.80
C LEU A 33 15.85 1.88 -21.96
N GLY A 34 16.74 1.40 -22.83
CA GLY A 34 17.19 2.11 -24.03
C GLY A 34 18.51 2.88 -23.87
N GLY A 35 18.97 3.13 -22.64
CA GLY A 35 20.29 3.70 -22.37
C GLY A 35 20.47 5.18 -22.73
N CYS A 36 19.38 5.95 -22.83
CA CYS A 36 19.43 7.39 -23.05
C CYS A 36 18.14 8.10 -22.58
N PHE A 37 18.22 9.43 -22.43
CA PHE A 37 17.12 10.31 -22.03
C PHE A 37 16.93 11.46 -23.03
N GLY A 38 15.67 11.82 -23.29
CA GLY A 38 15.26 12.93 -24.14
C GLY A 38 14.78 12.51 -25.53
N ASP A 39 14.70 13.49 -26.46
CA ASP A 39 14.14 13.29 -27.79
C ASP A 39 14.77 12.09 -28.54
N GLY A 40 13.91 11.15 -28.97
CA GLY A 40 14.32 9.94 -29.69
C GLY A 40 14.74 8.77 -28.80
N CYS A 41 14.74 8.93 -27.48
CA CYS A 41 14.96 7.87 -26.52
C CYS A 41 13.64 7.20 -26.09
N LYS A 42 13.75 6.01 -25.47
CA LYS A 42 12.59 5.36 -24.84
C LYS A 42 12.07 6.19 -23.67
N ILE A 43 12.97 6.73 -22.86
CA ILE A 43 12.67 7.72 -21.82
C ILE A 43 12.79 9.10 -22.48
N ALA A 44 11.68 9.64 -22.97
CA ALA A 44 11.71 10.77 -23.90
C ALA A 44 11.46 12.13 -23.25
N PHE A 45 10.75 12.17 -22.12
CA PHE A 45 10.36 13.42 -21.45
C PHE A 45 10.31 13.21 -19.94
N GLY A 46 10.19 14.31 -19.18
CA GLY A 46 10.23 14.25 -17.73
C GLY A 46 11.19 15.26 -17.12
N THR A 47 11.22 15.32 -15.80
CA THR A 47 12.10 16.21 -15.03
C THR A 47 12.18 15.75 -13.57
N ASP A 48 13.12 16.30 -12.82
CA ASP A 48 13.15 16.24 -11.36
C ASP A 48 12.51 17.49 -10.74
N LEU A 49 11.53 17.27 -9.87
CA LEU A 49 10.78 18.35 -9.22
C LEU A 49 11.39 18.76 -7.88
N VAL A 50 12.36 18.00 -7.35
CA VAL A 50 12.70 18.11 -5.92
C VAL A 50 14.19 18.16 -5.61
N GLY A 51 15.05 17.51 -6.40
CA GLY A 51 16.48 17.42 -6.11
C GLY A 51 16.82 16.37 -5.05
N ASP A 52 18.12 16.05 -4.93
CA ASP A 52 18.61 14.95 -4.09
C ASP A 52 18.40 15.14 -2.58
N ASP A 53 18.51 16.38 -2.10
CA ASP A 53 18.43 16.73 -0.67
C ASP A 53 17.00 16.98 -0.17
N TYR A 54 15.98 16.75 -1.01
CA TYR A 54 14.59 16.92 -0.61
C TYR A 54 14.16 15.84 0.37
N THR A 55 13.56 16.23 1.49
CA THR A 55 13.15 15.34 2.58
C THR A 55 11.64 15.16 2.68
N GLY A 56 10.85 15.92 1.91
CA GLY A 56 9.40 16.06 2.07
C GLY A 56 8.97 17.29 2.86
N GLU A 57 9.87 17.85 3.68
CA GLU A 57 9.57 18.97 4.59
C GLU A 57 10.28 20.27 4.20
N ASN A 58 11.43 20.17 3.52
CA ASN A 58 12.19 21.32 3.03
C ASN A 58 11.69 21.81 1.67
N THR A 59 12.14 23.00 1.25
CA THR A 59 11.77 23.53 -0.07
C THR A 59 12.39 22.68 -1.20
N PRO A 60 11.59 22.21 -2.17
CA PRO A 60 12.10 21.50 -3.35
C PRO A 60 13.11 22.34 -4.16
N LEU A 61 14.14 21.69 -4.71
CA LEU A 61 15.12 22.29 -5.62
C LEU A 61 15.14 21.55 -6.97
N PRO A 62 14.19 21.84 -7.87
CA PRO A 62 14.02 21.13 -9.14
C PRO A 62 15.26 21.14 -10.04
N THR A 63 15.46 20.07 -10.81
CA THR A 63 16.50 19.95 -11.83
C THR A 63 15.93 19.30 -13.11
N ASP A 64 16.63 19.43 -14.23
CA ASP A 64 16.20 18.80 -15.50
C ASP A 64 16.53 17.29 -15.55
N ASP A 65 17.31 16.76 -14.59
CA ASP A 65 17.83 15.38 -14.62
C ASP A 65 17.07 14.46 -13.65
N PRO A 66 16.15 13.61 -14.13
CA PRO A 66 15.33 12.74 -13.28
C PRO A 66 16.07 11.47 -12.83
N MET A 67 17.39 11.51 -12.68
CA MET A 67 18.21 10.35 -12.31
C MET A 67 17.71 9.73 -11.01
N ASP A 68 17.58 8.40 -10.99
CA ASP A 68 17.13 7.64 -9.82
C ASP A 68 18.30 7.34 -8.89
N CYS A 69 18.19 7.77 -7.63
CA CYS A 69 19.12 7.40 -6.57
C CYS A 69 18.54 6.40 -5.56
N VAL A 70 17.25 6.07 -5.67
CA VAL A 70 16.55 5.15 -4.76
C VAL A 70 16.37 3.80 -5.43
N GLY A 71 15.79 3.80 -6.64
CA GLY A 71 15.66 2.65 -7.53
C GLY A 71 14.23 2.22 -7.84
N HIS A 72 13.24 2.68 -7.08
CA HIS A 72 11.84 2.29 -7.21
C HIS A 72 11.26 2.71 -8.58
N GLY A 73 11.47 3.96 -9.01
CA GLY A 73 10.99 4.43 -10.31
C GLY A 73 11.65 3.71 -11.49
N THR A 74 12.94 3.36 -11.38
CA THR A 74 13.62 2.50 -12.37
C THR A 74 13.00 1.10 -12.44
N HIS A 75 12.57 0.54 -11.29
CA HIS A 75 11.86 -0.75 -11.24
C HIS A 75 10.49 -0.69 -11.90
N VAL A 76 9.71 0.34 -11.57
CA VAL A 76 8.40 0.63 -12.17
C VAL A 76 8.50 0.77 -13.69
N ALA A 77 9.47 1.53 -14.20
CA ALA A 77 9.69 1.68 -15.64
C ALA A 77 9.99 0.36 -16.36
N GLY A 78 10.74 -0.54 -15.73
CA GLY A 78 11.07 -1.83 -16.31
C GLY A 78 9.87 -2.76 -16.46
N ILE A 79 8.93 -2.73 -15.51
CA ILE A 79 7.68 -3.51 -15.57
C ILE A 79 6.87 -3.09 -16.80
N ILE A 80 6.87 -1.79 -17.12
CA ILE A 80 6.16 -1.26 -18.28
C ILE A 80 6.87 -1.65 -19.56
N ALA A 81 8.15 -1.30 -19.72
CA ALA A 81 8.76 -1.22 -21.05
C ALA A 81 10.18 -1.80 -21.19
N ALA A 82 10.70 -2.53 -20.19
CA ALA A 82 12.04 -3.11 -20.32
C ALA A 82 12.15 -4.10 -21.48
N THR A 83 13.31 -4.15 -22.10
CA THR A 83 13.71 -5.22 -23.02
C THR A 83 15.09 -5.72 -22.58
N SER A 84 15.12 -6.78 -21.77
CA SER A 84 16.33 -7.30 -21.14
C SER A 84 16.68 -8.69 -21.66
N THR A 85 17.95 -8.95 -21.91
CA THR A 85 18.47 -10.26 -22.35
C THR A 85 19.17 -11.05 -21.25
N ALA A 86 19.63 -10.38 -20.20
CA ALA A 86 20.36 -10.99 -19.08
C ALA A 86 20.16 -10.12 -17.82
N PRO A 87 19.14 -10.42 -16.99
CA PRO A 87 18.22 -11.56 -17.09
C PRO A 87 17.22 -11.39 -18.25
N ASP A 88 16.76 -12.49 -18.84
CA ASP A 88 15.81 -12.46 -19.97
C ASP A 88 14.39 -12.18 -19.47
N PHE A 89 13.89 -10.96 -19.73
CA PHE A 89 12.50 -10.59 -19.53
C PHE A 89 12.12 -9.36 -20.38
N THR A 90 10.82 -9.16 -20.56
CA THR A 90 10.28 -8.04 -21.32
C THR A 90 9.09 -7.45 -20.58
N GLY A 91 9.06 -6.13 -20.45
CA GLY A 91 7.95 -5.38 -19.87
C GLY A 91 6.63 -5.61 -20.61
N VAL A 92 5.53 -5.14 -20.01
CA VAL A 92 4.18 -5.35 -20.52
C VAL A 92 3.98 -4.75 -21.92
N ALA A 93 4.41 -3.51 -22.13
CA ALA A 93 4.26 -2.77 -23.38
C ALA A 93 5.63 -2.19 -23.81
N PRO A 94 6.51 -3.00 -24.44
CA PRO A 94 7.89 -2.61 -24.69
C PRO A 94 8.08 -1.46 -25.69
N ASN A 95 7.10 -1.15 -26.53
CA ASN A 95 7.22 -0.11 -27.57
C ASN A 95 6.66 1.27 -27.14
N VAL A 96 6.16 1.41 -25.92
CA VAL A 96 5.70 2.71 -25.41
C VAL A 96 6.85 3.70 -25.31
N THR A 97 6.52 4.97 -25.40
CA THR A 97 7.40 6.07 -24.97
C THR A 97 7.13 6.36 -23.50
N LEU A 98 8.18 6.37 -22.67
CA LEU A 98 8.08 6.69 -21.25
C LEU A 98 8.47 8.14 -21.00
N GLY A 99 7.82 8.75 -20.01
CA GLY A 99 8.32 9.93 -19.33
C GLY A 99 8.36 9.72 -17.82
N ILE A 100 9.18 10.49 -17.12
CA ILE A 100 9.41 10.35 -15.68
C ILE A 100 9.34 11.71 -14.97
N TYR A 101 8.60 11.78 -13.87
CA TYR A 101 8.56 12.95 -13.00
C TYR A 101 9.04 12.51 -11.64
N ARG A 102 10.27 12.90 -11.30
CA ARG A 102 10.89 12.56 -10.03
C ARG A 102 10.33 13.47 -8.93
N VAL A 103 9.73 12.87 -7.91
CA VAL A 103 9.04 13.57 -6.82
C VAL A 103 9.62 13.27 -5.44
N PHE A 104 10.69 12.47 -5.37
CA PHE A 104 11.41 12.15 -4.13
C PHE A 104 12.88 12.57 -4.23
N GLY A 105 13.43 13.02 -3.09
CA GLY A 105 14.87 13.09 -2.89
C GLY A 105 15.48 11.70 -2.75
N CYS A 106 16.77 11.62 -2.46
CA CYS A 106 17.43 10.33 -2.25
C CYS A 106 17.10 9.70 -0.88
N THR A 107 16.47 10.48 0.00
CA THR A 107 15.91 10.05 1.28
C THR A 107 14.63 10.86 1.57
N GLY A 108 13.85 10.49 2.59
CA GLY A 108 12.67 11.24 3.00
C GLY A 108 11.39 10.84 2.27
N SER A 109 10.41 11.75 2.27
CA SER A 109 9.07 11.58 1.69
C SER A 109 8.78 12.59 0.58
N THR A 110 7.53 12.65 0.13
CA THR A 110 7.03 13.66 -0.81
C THR A 110 5.71 14.22 -0.32
N SER A 111 5.36 15.42 -0.78
CA SER A 111 4.13 16.13 -0.40
C SER A 111 3.11 16.15 -1.54
N ASP A 112 1.83 16.29 -1.18
CA ASP A 112 0.73 16.25 -2.15
C ASP A 112 0.81 17.36 -3.20
N ASP A 113 1.36 18.54 -2.87
CA ASP A 113 1.55 19.63 -3.83
C ASP A 113 2.57 19.28 -4.93
N VAL A 114 3.66 18.59 -4.59
CA VAL A 114 4.64 18.06 -5.55
C VAL A 114 4.00 16.98 -6.43
N LEU A 115 3.21 16.08 -5.84
CA LEU A 115 2.48 15.05 -6.58
C LEU A 115 1.46 15.64 -7.55
N ILE A 116 0.68 16.63 -7.09
CA ILE A 116 -0.27 17.38 -7.92
C ILE A 116 0.46 18.05 -9.08
N GLN A 117 1.59 18.72 -8.82
CA GLN A 117 2.39 19.38 -9.85
C GLN A 117 2.90 18.38 -10.90
N ALA A 118 3.42 17.23 -10.47
CA ALA A 118 3.91 16.19 -11.38
C ALA A 118 2.81 15.66 -12.31
N TYR A 119 1.61 15.41 -11.78
CA TYR A 119 0.45 14.99 -12.58
C TYR A 119 0.02 16.05 -13.59
N MET A 120 0.00 17.32 -13.19
CA MET A 120 -0.31 18.43 -14.10
C MET A 120 0.73 18.52 -15.23
N MET A 121 2.03 18.42 -14.91
CA MET A 121 3.10 18.45 -15.92
C MET A 121 3.03 17.24 -16.86
N ALA A 122 2.73 16.05 -16.35
CA ALA A 122 2.53 14.85 -17.15
C ALA A 122 1.36 14.98 -18.13
N TYR A 123 0.25 15.53 -17.66
CA TYR A 123 -0.91 15.84 -18.50
C TYR A 123 -0.55 16.87 -19.59
N GLU A 124 0.11 17.97 -19.23
CA GLU A 124 0.52 19.03 -20.17
C GLU A 124 1.55 18.57 -21.20
N ALA A 125 2.40 17.60 -20.86
CA ALA A 125 3.33 16.95 -21.79
C ALA A 125 2.63 16.02 -22.81
N GLY A 126 1.31 15.84 -22.68
CA GLY A 126 0.50 15.01 -23.57
C GLY A 126 0.70 13.52 -23.35
N ALA A 127 0.85 13.08 -22.09
CA ALA A 127 0.82 11.68 -21.74
C ALA A 127 -0.54 11.05 -22.10
N ASP A 128 -0.53 9.84 -22.63
CA ASP A 128 -1.74 9.06 -22.89
C ASP A 128 -2.21 8.31 -21.65
N ILE A 129 -1.29 8.00 -20.73
CA ILE A 129 -1.52 7.31 -19.47
C ILE A 129 -0.58 7.93 -18.43
N ILE A 130 -1.06 8.16 -17.22
CA ILE A 130 -0.22 8.57 -16.07
C ILE A 130 -0.28 7.47 -15.02
N THR A 131 0.87 7.09 -14.48
CA THR A 131 0.96 6.07 -13.43
C THR A 131 1.77 6.58 -12.25
N ALA A 132 1.29 6.32 -11.04
CA ALA A 132 2.03 6.59 -9.82
C ALA A 132 1.95 5.41 -8.86
N SER A 133 3.12 4.97 -8.41
CA SER A 133 3.28 3.95 -7.38
C SER A 133 3.62 4.61 -6.05
N VAL A 134 2.80 5.60 -5.69
CA VAL A 134 2.98 6.49 -4.53
C VAL A 134 1.62 6.68 -3.86
N GLY A 135 1.62 6.89 -2.54
CA GLY A 135 0.43 7.30 -1.81
C GLY A 135 0.62 7.20 -0.30
N GLY A 136 -0.36 7.73 0.43
CA GLY A 136 -0.49 7.61 1.88
C GLY A 136 -1.91 7.20 2.25
N ASN A 137 -2.10 6.61 3.43
CA ASN A 137 -3.44 6.25 3.91
C ASN A 137 -4.35 7.48 3.96
N SER A 138 -5.51 7.42 3.31
CA SER A 138 -6.50 8.52 3.31
C SER A 138 -7.92 7.97 3.40
N GLY A 139 -8.33 7.12 2.45
CA GLY A 139 -9.69 6.58 2.39
C GLY A 139 -10.74 7.56 1.86
N TRP A 140 -10.37 8.77 1.41
CA TRP A 140 -11.29 9.80 0.93
C TRP A 140 -11.08 10.15 -0.54
N SER A 141 -12.16 10.30 -1.29
CA SER A 141 -12.13 10.70 -2.71
C SER A 141 -11.99 12.22 -2.91
N GLU A 142 -12.22 13.00 -1.85
CA GLU A 142 -12.17 14.48 -1.84
C GLU A 142 -10.82 15.05 -1.37
N GLU A 143 -9.86 14.20 -1.03
CA GLU A 143 -8.48 14.62 -0.72
C GLU A 143 -7.88 15.39 -1.93
N PRO A 144 -7.15 16.51 -1.70
CA PRO A 144 -6.64 17.38 -2.76
C PRO A 144 -5.98 16.69 -3.96
N TRP A 145 -5.06 15.74 -3.74
CA TRP A 145 -4.40 15.02 -4.82
C TRP A 145 -5.40 14.11 -5.54
N ALA A 146 -6.26 13.39 -4.82
CA ALA A 146 -7.33 12.60 -5.42
C ALA A 146 -8.28 13.41 -6.32
N VAL A 147 -8.64 14.63 -5.92
CA VAL A 147 -9.48 15.53 -6.70
C VAL A 147 -8.78 15.94 -8.00
N VAL A 148 -7.50 16.29 -7.96
CA VAL A 148 -6.74 16.67 -9.16
C VAL A 148 -6.62 15.49 -10.12
N VAL A 149 -6.26 14.31 -9.63
CA VAL A 149 -6.13 13.11 -10.48
C VAL A 149 -7.49 12.75 -11.09
N SER A 150 -8.59 12.85 -10.34
CA SER A 150 -9.94 12.62 -10.85
C SER A 150 -10.29 13.57 -12.01
N ARG A 151 -9.90 14.84 -11.94
CA ARG A 151 -10.12 15.82 -13.03
C ARG A 151 -9.28 15.51 -14.27
N ILE A 152 -8.07 15.01 -14.11
CA ILE A 152 -7.23 14.56 -15.24
C ILE A 152 -7.86 13.34 -15.94
N VAL A 153 -8.41 12.41 -15.15
CA VAL A 153 -9.17 11.28 -15.67
C VAL A 153 -10.40 11.74 -16.43
N GLU A 154 -11.18 12.68 -15.88
CA GLU A 154 -12.33 13.27 -16.55
C GLU A 154 -11.93 13.99 -17.85
N ALA A 155 -10.73 14.57 -17.91
CA ALA A 155 -10.16 15.18 -19.11
C ALA A 155 -9.65 14.17 -20.16
N GLY A 156 -9.81 12.86 -19.93
CA GLY A 156 -9.57 11.81 -20.92
C GLY A 156 -8.21 11.10 -20.82
N VAL A 157 -7.47 11.28 -19.72
CA VAL A 157 -6.19 10.59 -19.50
C VAL A 157 -6.34 9.56 -18.36
N PRO A 158 -6.30 8.24 -18.64
CA PRO A 158 -6.36 7.23 -17.60
C PRO A 158 -5.18 7.35 -16.64
N CYS A 159 -5.49 7.32 -15.34
CA CYS A 159 -4.51 7.38 -14.26
C CYS A 159 -4.55 6.09 -13.43
N THR A 160 -3.42 5.41 -13.31
CA THR A 160 -3.27 4.21 -12.48
C THR A 160 -2.51 4.55 -11.19
N VAL A 161 -3.10 4.21 -10.05
CA VAL A 161 -2.53 4.48 -8.73
C VAL A 161 -2.56 3.22 -7.86
N ALA A 162 -1.47 2.96 -7.16
CA ALA A 162 -1.38 1.85 -6.21
C ALA A 162 -2.39 2.03 -5.09
N VAL A 163 -3.15 0.97 -4.74
CA VAL A 163 -4.15 1.08 -3.65
C VAL A 163 -3.52 1.16 -2.25
N GLY A 164 -2.24 0.80 -2.13
CA GLY A 164 -1.47 0.82 -0.87
C GLY A 164 -0.99 -0.56 -0.42
N ASN A 165 -0.08 -0.58 0.55
CA ASN A 165 0.51 -1.81 1.12
C ASN A 165 0.16 -2.00 2.61
N ASP A 166 -0.91 -1.36 3.08
CA ASP A 166 -1.38 -1.34 4.47
C ASP A 166 -2.49 -2.36 4.72
N GLY A 167 -2.64 -3.39 3.88
CA GLY A 167 -3.68 -4.41 3.99
C GLY A 167 -3.70 -5.14 5.34
N GLY A 168 -2.55 -5.17 6.03
CA GLY A 168 -2.45 -5.71 7.38
C GLY A 168 -3.22 -4.94 8.45
N THR A 169 -3.60 -3.69 8.16
CA THR A 169 -4.39 -2.85 9.08
C THR A 169 -5.89 -3.10 8.99
N GLY A 170 -6.37 -3.89 8.01
CA GLY A 170 -7.79 -4.20 7.81
C GLY A 170 -8.44 -3.43 6.66
N VAL A 171 -9.76 -3.25 6.70
CA VAL A 171 -10.57 -2.54 5.68
C VAL A 171 -10.56 -1.02 5.85
N PHE A 172 -11.02 -0.27 4.84
CA PHE A 172 -11.04 1.22 4.80
C PHE A 172 -9.66 1.89 4.90
N VAL A 173 -8.69 1.44 4.09
CA VAL A 173 -7.30 1.95 4.08
C VAL A 173 -6.73 2.12 2.68
N ALA A 174 -7.59 2.38 1.71
CA ALA A 174 -7.16 2.74 0.37
C ALA A 174 -6.38 4.06 0.38
N SER A 175 -5.24 4.09 -0.31
CA SER A 175 -4.37 5.26 -0.35
C SER A 175 -4.97 6.44 -1.12
N ALA A 176 -4.50 7.65 -0.77
CA ALA A 176 -4.80 8.89 -1.48
C ALA A 176 -4.52 8.79 -2.98
N ALA A 177 -5.26 9.58 -3.75
CA ALA A 177 -5.46 9.47 -5.21
C ALA A 177 -6.00 8.15 -5.76
N ALA A 178 -5.65 6.99 -5.21
CA ALA A 178 -6.30 5.74 -5.60
C ALA A 178 -7.81 5.76 -5.29
N THR A 179 -8.20 6.45 -4.22
CA THR A 179 -9.60 6.74 -3.84
C THR A 179 -10.33 7.66 -4.82
N GLY A 180 -9.63 8.37 -5.70
CA GLY A 180 -10.20 9.33 -6.64
C GLY A 180 -11.27 8.73 -7.56
N LYS A 181 -12.24 9.57 -7.96
CA LYS A 181 -13.33 9.20 -8.86
C LYS A 181 -12.77 8.91 -10.26
N GLY A 182 -13.13 7.75 -10.82
CA GLY A 182 -12.65 7.31 -12.14
C GLY A 182 -11.19 6.85 -12.18
N VAL A 183 -10.38 7.13 -11.15
CA VAL A 183 -8.99 6.65 -11.05
C VAL A 183 -8.95 5.13 -10.98
N THR A 184 -7.99 4.52 -11.68
CA THR A 184 -7.77 3.07 -11.67
C THR A 184 -6.91 2.70 -10.45
N ALA A 185 -7.55 2.34 -9.33
CA ALA A 185 -6.86 1.81 -8.16
C ALA A 185 -6.48 0.34 -8.36
N VAL A 186 -5.21 0.02 -8.14
CA VAL A 186 -4.66 -1.31 -8.46
C VAL A 186 -4.22 -2.05 -7.20
N ALA A 187 -4.82 -3.22 -6.97
CA ALA A 187 -4.38 -4.18 -5.95
C ALA A 187 -3.32 -5.15 -6.47
N SER A 188 -2.65 -5.84 -5.55
CA SER A 188 -1.59 -6.80 -5.86
C SER A 188 -2.09 -8.25 -5.77
N VAL A 189 -1.66 -9.06 -6.75
CA VAL A 189 -1.70 -10.51 -6.75
C VAL A 189 -0.28 -11.05 -6.71
N ASP A 190 -0.06 -12.11 -5.95
CA ASP A 190 1.23 -12.79 -5.89
C ASP A 190 1.49 -13.58 -7.18
N ASN A 191 2.73 -13.53 -7.66
CA ASN A 191 3.13 -14.26 -8.85
C ASN A 191 3.05 -15.77 -8.63
N VAL A 192 2.59 -16.54 -9.64
CA VAL A 192 2.54 -18.01 -9.59
C VAL A 192 3.92 -18.66 -9.68
N VAL A 193 4.91 -17.91 -10.14
CA VAL A 193 6.33 -18.30 -10.17
C VAL A 193 7.14 -17.15 -9.59
N THR A 194 7.87 -17.39 -8.51
CA THR A 194 8.73 -16.40 -7.86
C THR A 194 10.12 -16.44 -8.49
N PRO A 195 10.55 -15.36 -9.18
CA PRO A 195 11.93 -15.23 -9.63
C PRO A 195 12.83 -14.86 -8.44
N LEU A 196 14.01 -15.47 -8.38
CA LEU A 196 15.05 -15.21 -7.38
C LEU A 196 16.33 -14.82 -8.11
N LEU A 197 16.93 -13.70 -7.71
CA LEU A 197 18.27 -13.29 -8.17
C LEU A 197 19.31 -13.89 -7.23
N VAL A 198 19.89 -15.03 -7.63
CA VAL A 198 20.80 -15.79 -6.78
C VAL A 198 22.25 -15.69 -7.24
N LYS A 199 23.18 -15.74 -6.30
CA LYS A 199 24.60 -16.00 -6.51
C LYS A 199 24.88 -17.49 -6.30
N ASN A 200 25.85 -18.03 -7.02
CA ASN A 200 26.20 -19.44 -6.90
C ASN A 200 27.22 -19.66 -5.78
N ALA A 201 27.02 -20.71 -5.00
CA ALA A 201 27.94 -21.25 -4.01
C ALA A 201 27.93 -22.79 -4.09
N THR A 202 28.77 -23.46 -3.30
CA THR A 202 28.77 -24.93 -3.26
C THR A 202 28.65 -25.46 -1.83
N TRP A 203 28.02 -26.61 -1.66
CA TRP A 203 27.86 -27.25 -0.35
C TRP A 203 28.12 -28.76 -0.41
N SER A 204 28.47 -29.35 0.72
CA SER A 204 28.64 -30.80 0.87
C SER A 204 28.31 -31.26 2.29
N ALA A 205 27.70 -32.44 2.42
CA ALA A 205 27.57 -33.15 3.68
C ALA A 205 28.71 -34.16 3.85
N ASN A 206 29.56 -33.99 4.87
CA ASN A 206 30.78 -34.77 5.09
C ASN A 206 31.67 -34.83 3.82
N ASN A 207 32.05 -36.03 3.38
CA ASN A 207 32.87 -36.28 2.19
C ASN A 207 32.05 -36.49 0.91
N SER A 208 30.79 -36.08 0.89
CA SER A 208 29.95 -36.18 -0.32
C SER A 208 30.46 -35.20 -1.39
N PRO A 209 30.27 -35.49 -2.69
CA PRO A 209 30.60 -34.55 -3.75
C PRO A 209 29.92 -33.19 -3.52
N ALA A 210 30.66 -32.11 -3.75
CA ALA A 210 30.12 -30.76 -3.62
C ALA A 210 29.02 -30.53 -4.66
N GLN A 211 27.92 -29.93 -4.21
CA GLN A 211 26.76 -29.57 -5.03
C GLN A 211 26.66 -28.05 -5.11
N THR A 212 26.35 -27.52 -6.29
CA THR A 212 26.08 -26.10 -6.47
C THR A 212 24.71 -25.74 -5.90
N PHE A 213 24.61 -24.59 -5.24
CA PHE A 213 23.35 -24.01 -4.82
C PHE A 213 23.32 -22.50 -5.08
N GLY A 214 22.11 -21.94 -5.17
CA GLY A 214 21.89 -20.51 -5.26
C GLY A 214 21.53 -19.91 -3.90
N TRP A 215 22.03 -18.71 -3.61
CA TRP A 215 21.63 -17.93 -2.43
C TRP A 215 21.46 -16.46 -2.78
N ILE A 216 20.59 -15.77 -2.04
CA ILE A 216 20.30 -14.34 -2.22
C ILE A 216 21.10 -13.57 -1.17
N PRO A 217 22.14 -12.81 -1.56
CA PRO A 217 22.85 -11.96 -0.62
C PRO A 217 22.02 -10.74 -0.23
N TYR A 218 22.17 -10.28 1.00
CA TYR A 218 21.56 -9.05 1.50
C TYR A 218 22.63 -8.18 2.22
N ILE A 219 22.31 -6.98 2.73
CA ILE A 219 23.31 -5.93 3.10
C ILE A 219 23.56 -5.76 4.62
N PRO A 220 24.78 -6.00 5.16
CA PRO A 220 26.02 -6.34 4.46
C PRO A 220 26.09 -7.76 3.91
N ALA A 221 26.83 -7.89 2.81
CA ALA A 221 27.08 -9.13 2.10
C ALA A 221 28.58 -9.52 2.15
N ASP A 222 29.27 -9.13 3.22
CA ASP A 222 30.75 -9.15 3.30
C ASP A 222 31.30 -10.49 3.81
N ILE A 223 30.86 -11.60 3.20
CA ILE A 223 31.42 -12.91 3.49
C ILE A 223 32.71 -13.13 2.70
N ALA A 224 33.78 -13.47 3.39
CA ALA A 224 35.06 -13.79 2.76
C ALA A 224 34.98 -15.12 2.00
N ASN A 225 35.79 -15.26 0.95
CA ASN A 225 35.91 -16.51 0.22
C ASN A 225 36.42 -17.62 1.15
N GLY A 226 35.67 -18.71 1.28
CA GLY A 226 36.08 -19.83 2.12
C GLY A 226 34.97 -20.82 2.42
N THR A 227 35.35 -21.88 3.13
CA THR A 227 34.43 -22.93 3.59
C THR A 227 34.02 -22.68 5.03
N TYR A 228 32.71 -22.66 5.27
CA TYR A 228 32.08 -22.45 6.57
C TYR A 228 31.20 -23.64 6.91
N LEU A 229 31.11 -23.99 8.20
CA LEU A 229 30.13 -24.97 8.67
C LEU A 229 28.79 -24.28 8.89
N LEU A 230 27.70 -24.94 8.49
CA LEU A 230 26.37 -24.52 8.90
C LEU A 230 26.10 -24.93 10.35
N TYR A 231 25.35 -24.09 11.06
CA TYR A 231 24.85 -24.37 12.39
C TYR A 231 23.34 -24.14 12.41
N ASP A 232 22.55 -25.23 12.51
CA ASP A 232 21.11 -25.15 12.74
C ASP A 232 20.84 -24.63 14.16
N ILE A 233 20.28 -23.41 14.25
CA ILE A 233 20.02 -22.79 15.54
C ILE A 233 18.91 -23.50 16.32
N LEU A 234 17.99 -24.19 15.62
CA LEU A 234 16.90 -24.93 16.26
C LEU A 234 17.35 -26.29 16.80
N ASN A 235 18.57 -26.72 16.45
CA ASN A 235 19.17 -27.97 16.88
C ASN A 235 18.21 -29.18 16.70
N GLY A 236 17.56 -29.26 15.53
CA GLY A 236 16.61 -30.33 15.19
C GLY A 236 15.19 -30.16 15.74
N SER A 237 14.86 -29.04 16.37
CA SER A 237 13.46 -28.70 16.72
C SER A 237 12.69 -28.20 15.49
N ASN A 238 11.39 -28.50 15.42
CA ASN A 238 10.47 -27.94 14.43
C ASN A 238 9.72 -26.69 14.95
N ASP A 239 9.91 -26.33 16.23
CA ASP A 239 9.30 -25.14 16.82
C ASP A 239 10.15 -23.92 16.48
N THR A 240 9.73 -23.20 15.44
CA THR A 240 10.40 -22.01 14.97
C THR A 240 10.21 -20.81 15.90
N SER A 241 9.30 -20.86 16.88
CA SER A 241 9.14 -19.81 17.88
C SER A 241 10.16 -19.89 19.03
N LEU A 242 10.85 -21.04 19.20
CA LEU A 242 11.88 -21.23 20.24
C LEU A 242 12.88 -20.08 20.34
N PRO A 243 13.43 -19.58 19.21
CA PRO A 243 14.42 -18.53 19.27
C PRO A 243 13.82 -17.24 19.85
N CYS A 244 12.51 -16.99 19.75
CA CYS A 244 11.86 -15.79 20.32
C CYS A 244 11.80 -15.76 21.87
N ASN A 245 12.14 -16.84 22.56
CA ASN A 245 12.16 -16.85 24.02
C ASN A 245 13.42 -16.15 24.56
N ASP A 246 13.28 -15.22 25.50
CA ASP A 246 14.42 -14.52 26.14
C ASP A 246 15.46 -15.46 26.75
N ASN A 247 15.07 -16.67 27.17
CA ASN A 247 15.97 -17.69 27.72
C ASN A 247 16.64 -18.58 26.67
N PHE A 248 16.29 -18.42 25.39
CA PHE A 248 16.96 -19.13 24.31
C PHE A 248 18.40 -18.64 24.19
N THR A 249 19.35 -19.57 24.30
CA THR A 249 20.80 -19.27 24.25
C THR A 249 21.47 -20.16 23.22
N LEU A 250 22.46 -19.60 22.52
CA LEU A 250 23.26 -20.32 21.54
C LEU A 250 24.65 -20.62 22.14
N PRO A 251 25.25 -21.78 21.82
CA PRO A 251 26.66 -22.01 22.12
C PRO A 251 27.54 -21.15 21.19
N ASP A 252 28.84 -21.07 21.48
CA ASP A 252 29.80 -20.39 20.61
C ASP A 252 29.78 -20.96 19.18
N ILE A 253 29.46 -20.10 18.22
CA ILE A 253 29.38 -20.41 16.79
C ILE A 253 30.43 -19.64 15.97
N THR A 254 31.52 -19.22 16.59
CA THR A 254 32.67 -18.57 15.91
C THR A 254 33.04 -19.31 14.61
N GLY A 255 33.05 -18.58 13.50
CA GLY A 255 33.44 -19.10 12.18
C GLY A 255 32.41 -19.99 11.48
N LYS A 256 31.18 -20.10 12.01
CA LYS A 256 30.06 -20.82 11.39
C LYS A 256 29.04 -19.85 10.79
N ILE A 257 28.20 -20.36 9.91
CA ILE A 257 27.01 -19.67 9.41
C ILE A 257 25.80 -20.20 10.17
N ALA A 258 25.09 -19.31 10.86
CA ALA A 258 23.84 -19.65 11.54
C ALA A 258 22.72 -19.83 10.49
N LEU A 259 22.10 -21.00 10.45
CA LEU A 259 20.93 -21.29 9.61
C LEU A 259 19.67 -20.99 10.41
N ILE A 260 18.86 -20.02 9.96
CA ILE A 260 17.73 -19.47 10.72
C ILE A 260 16.44 -19.50 9.89
N PRO A 261 15.31 -20.02 10.41
CA PRO A 261 14.03 -19.91 9.73
C PRO A 261 13.54 -18.46 9.69
N TYR A 262 13.02 -18.05 8.53
CA TYR A 262 12.40 -16.74 8.34
C TYR A 262 10.87 -16.84 8.49
N ASP A 263 10.44 -17.16 9.71
CA ASP A 263 9.05 -17.15 10.17
C ASP A 263 8.92 -16.71 11.65
N THR A 264 10.02 -16.24 12.22
CA THR A 264 10.11 -15.89 13.63
C THR A 264 9.71 -14.43 13.81
N TYR A 265 8.69 -14.15 14.62
CA TYR A 265 8.18 -12.80 14.92
C TYR A 265 9.18 -11.91 15.71
N CYS A 266 10.46 -12.26 15.70
CA CYS A 266 11.52 -11.73 16.55
C CYS A 266 12.87 -11.67 15.78
N THR A 267 12.82 -11.39 14.47
CA THR A 267 13.99 -11.28 13.59
C THR A 267 14.70 -9.92 13.68
N ASP A 268 14.15 -8.94 14.40
CA ASP A 268 14.75 -7.61 14.54
C ASP A 268 15.84 -7.54 15.62
N GLY A 269 16.46 -6.37 15.77
CA GLY A 269 17.66 -6.14 16.58
C GLY A 269 17.60 -6.44 18.07
N SER A 270 16.41 -6.62 18.63
CA SER A 270 16.21 -7.12 20.00
C SER A 270 16.13 -8.65 20.06
N GLY A 271 16.04 -9.32 18.91
CA GLY A 271 15.84 -10.76 18.75
C GLY A 271 17.04 -11.51 18.13
N MET A 272 16.81 -12.32 17.10
CA MET A 272 17.72 -13.43 16.73
C MET A 272 19.09 -13.06 16.24
N VAL A 273 19.20 -11.89 15.61
CA VAL A 273 20.48 -11.35 15.16
C VAL A 273 21.39 -11.09 16.37
N ALA A 274 20.86 -10.50 17.44
CA ALA A 274 21.62 -10.26 18.67
C ALA A 274 22.10 -11.57 19.30
N LYS A 275 21.26 -12.62 19.34
CA LYS A 275 21.65 -13.93 19.91
C LYS A 275 22.76 -14.61 19.12
N VAL A 276 22.78 -14.45 17.79
CA VAL A 276 23.89 -14.92 16.96
C VAL A 276 25.17 -14.15 17.29
N THR A 277 25.10 -12.83 17.42
CA THR A 277 26.25 -11.99 17.76
C THR A 277 26.78 -12.27 19.17
N ASP A 278 25.90 -12.45 20.17
CA ASP A 278 26.25 -12.82 21.55
C ASP A 278 26.96 -14.18 21.62
N ALA A 279 26.68 -15.05 20.65
CA ALA A 279 27.32 -16.34 20.46
C ALA A 279 28.57 -16.27 19.55
N ASN A 280 29.14 -15.08 19.32
CA ASN A 280 30.28 -14.79 18.43
C ASN A 280 30.07 -15.15 16.95
N GLY A 281 28.82 -15.30 16.52
CA GLY A 281 28.46 -15.49 15.12
C GLY A 281 28.58 -14.20 14.32
N LYS A 282 29.03 -14.31 13.06
CA LYS A 282 29.20 -13.17 12.13
C LYS A 282 28.43 -13.34 10.82
N TYR A 283 27.85 -14.52 10.59
CA TYR A 283 27.23 -14.88 9.32
C TYR A 283 25.89 -15.57 9.53
N ILE A 284 24.87 -15.12 8.80
CA ILE A 284 23.50 -15.65 8.90
C ILE A 284 23.02 -16.10 7.52
N MET A 285 22.44 -17.29 7.46
CA MET A 285 21.70 -17.78 6.30
C MET A 285 20.25 -18.02 6.71
N TRP A 286 19.36 -17.18 6.19
CA TRP A 286 17.93 -17.34 6.36
C TRP A 286 17.39 -18.43 5.44
N TYR A 287 16.31 -19.08 5.86
CA TYR A 287 15.50 -19.87 4.97
C TYR A 287 14.02 -19.55 5.18
N SER A 288 13.37 -19.10 4.12
CA SER A 288 11.93 -19.12 3.98
C SER A 288 11.60 -18.95 2.51
N ALA A 289 10.57 -19.66 2.09
CA ALA A 289 9.93 -19.44 0.81
C ALA A 289 8.42 -19.62 1.01
N ARG A 290 7.82 -18.85 1.94
CA ARG A 290 6.47 -18.37 1.66
C ARG A 290 6.60 -17.57 0.37
N ALA A 291 6.19 -18.18 -0.74
CA ALA A 291 6.45 -17.61 -2.04
C ALA A 291 5.83 -16.21 -2.11
N GLY A 292 6.62 -15.21 -2.51
CA GLY A 292 6.25 -13.80 -2.37
C GLY A 292 7.08 -12.99 -1.36
N GLN A 293 7.71 -13.63 -0.36
CA GLN A 293 8.32 -12.94 0.78
C GLN A 293 9.87 -12.99 0.74
N ILE A 294 10.46 -12.07 -0.02
CA ILE A 294 11.87 -11.67 0.13
C ILE A 294 11.85 -10.41 0.98
N TYR A 295 12.17 -10.52 2.27
CA TYR A 295 12.30 -9.35 3.13
C TYR A 295 13.78 -9.07 3.37
N PRO A 296 14.30 -7.92 2.91
CA PRO A 296 15.63 -7.50 3.28
C PRO A 296 15.62 -7.07 4.74
N ILE A 297 16.19 -7.88 5.64
CA ILE A 297 16.58 -7.39 6.98
C ILE A 297 17.86 -6.56 6.78
N ASN A 298 18.03 -5.42 7.46
CA ASN A 298 19.34 -4.76 7.48
C ASN A 298 20.16 -5.27 8.67
N GLY A 299 21.30 -5.91 8.41
CA GLY A 299 22.21 -6.43 9.44
C GLY A 299 23.25 -5.42 9.93
N THR A 300 23.28 -4.23 9.33
CA THR A 300 24.25 -3.18 9.67
C THR A 300 24.00 -2.69 11.10
N GLY A 301 25.07 -2.60 11.88
CA GLY A 301 24.99 -2.18 13.29
C GLY A 301 24.87 -3.32 14.30
N TYR A 302 24.59 -4.56 13.88
CA TYR A 302 24.45 -5.72 14.78
C TYR A 302 25.71 -6.59 14.90
N GLY A 303 26.83 -6.19 14.30
CA GLY A 303 28.08 -6.98 14.30
C GLY A 303 28.06 -8.22 13.38
N ILE A 304 27.04 -8.33 12.53
CA ILE A 304 26.96 -9.32 11.45
C ILE A 304 27.71 -8.78 10.22
N ASP A 305 28.63 -9.59 9.68
CA ASP A 305 29.43 -9.25 8.52
C ASP A 305 28.71 -9.64 7.21
N SER A 306 27.91 -10.71 7.23
CA SER A 306 27.14 -11.11 6.05
C SER A 306 25.86 -11.83 6.37
N PHE A 307 24.85 -11.58 5.55
CA PHE A 307 23.66 -12.41 5.54
C PHE A 307 23.11 -12.64 4.14
N GLY A 308 22.25 -13.64 4.06
CA GLY A 308 21.53 -13.97 2.85
C GLY A 308 20.45 -14.99 3.11
N MET A 309 19.83 -15.47 2.04
CA MET A 309 18.71 -16.40 2.10
C MET A 309 18.85 -17.54 1.10
N VAL A 310 18.35 -18.71 1.49
CA VAL A 310 18.12 -19.87 0.62
C VAL A 310 16.66 -20.31 0.66
N THR A 311 16.27 -21.11 -0.32
CA THR A 311 14.94 -21.73 -0.37
C THR A 311 14.74 -22.71 0.79
N THR A 312 13.50 -22.84 1.29
CA THR A 312 13.13 -23.83 2.31
C THR A 312 13.55 -25.25 1.93
N ASP A 313 13.35 -25.68 0.67
CA ASP A 313 13.70 -27.03 0.22
C ASP A 313 15.19 -27.37 0.40
N LEU A 314 16.08 -26.39 0.18
CA LEU A 314 17.52 -26.55 0.38
C LEU A 314 17.86 -26.59 1.86
N ALA A 315 17.26 -25.70 2.66
CA ALA A 315 17.46 -25.68 4.09
C ALA A 315 16.96 -26.98 4.75
N THR A 316 15.82 -27.52 4.33
CA THR A 316 15.31 -28.83 4.79
C THR A 316 16.33 -29.93 4.52
N GLN A 317 16.94 -29.99 3.32
CA GLN A 317 18.00 -30.96 3.02
C GLN A 317 19.21 -30.81 3.95
N TRP A 318 19.63 -29.57 4.25
CA TRP A 318 20.72 -29.31 5.18
C TRP A 318 20.38 -29.74 6.61
N ILE A 319 19.18 -29.40 7.08
CA ILE A 319 18.68 -29.75 8.42
C ILE A 319 18.59 -31.27 8.57
N GLU A 320 18.02 -31.98 7.60
CA GLU A 320 17.96 -33.45 7.61
C GLU A 320 19.35 -34.09 7.63
N ALA A 321 20.30 -33.55 6.85
CA ALA A 321 21.68 -34.04 6.85
C ALA A 321 22.36 -33.83 8.21
N MET A 322 22.18 -32.67 8.85
CA MET A 322 22.70 -32.37 10.18
C MET A 322 22.06 -33.23 11.26
N ALA A 323 20.75 -33.44 11.21
CA ALA A 323 20.01 -34.32 12.12
C ALA A 323 20.45 -35.79 11.98
N ALA A 324 20.85 -36.22 10.78
CA ALA A 324 21.47 -37.53 10.54
C ALA A 324 22.94 -37.62 11.00
N GLY A 325 23.50 -36.58 11.61
CA GLY A 325 24.87 -36.54 12.14
C GLY A 325 25.94 -36.12 11.13
N SER A 326 25.56 -35.60 9.96
CA SER A 326 26.52 -35.09 8.97
C SER A 326 26.92 -33.65 9.25
N GLN A 327 28.19 -33.32 9.01
CA GLN A 327 28.64 -31.93 8.96
C GLN A 327 28.32 -31.34 7.59
N VAL A 328 27.50 -30.29 7.57
CA VAL A 328 27.20 -29.53 6.34
C VAL A 328 28.17 -28.36 6.23
N SER A 329 28.97 -28.35 5.17
CA SER A 329 29.90 -27.27 4.84
C SER A 329 29.42 -26.53 3.59
N VAL A 330 29.47 -25.21 3.62
CA VAL A 330 29.21 -24.33 2.47
C VAL A 330 30.47 -23.56 2.11
N ASN A 331 30.85 -23.61 0.84
CA ASN A 331 31.93 -22.83 0.28
C ASN A 331 31.34 -21.58 -0.39
N MET A 332 31.60 -20.44 0.25
CA MET A 332 31.04 -19.14 -0.08
C MET A 332 32.05 -18.33 -0.89
N ILE A 333 31.52 -17.51 -1.80
CA ILE A 333 32.28 -16.53 -2.58
C ILE A 333 31.67 -15.17 -2.30
N THR A 334 32.51 -14.16 -2.11
CA THR A 334 32.08 -12.77 -1.90
C THR A 334 31.20 -12.31 -3.07
N PRO A 335 29.92 -12.00 -2.81
CA PRO A 335 28.89 -11.86 -3.85
C PRO A 335 29.07 -10.63 -4.75
N VAL A 336 29.80 -9.62 -4.30
CA VAL A 336 30.09 -8.38 -5.04
C VAL A 336 30.78 -8.64 -6.38
N TYR A 337 31.50 -9.77 -6.51
CA TYR A 337 32.25 -10.12 -7.72
C TYR A 337 31.53 -11.10 -8.65
N GLU A 338 30.38 -11.63 -8.24
CA GLU A 338 29.68 -12.69 -8.97
C GLU A 338 28.51 -12.10 -9.77
N SER A 339 28.29 -12.59 -10.99
CA SER A 339 27.03 -12.34 -11.70
C SER A 339 25.88 -13.08 -11.00
N PHE A 340 24.70 -12.49 -10.94
CA PHE A 340 23.51 -13.23 -10.50
C PHE A 340 23.01 -14.16 -11.61
N SER A 341 22.23 -15.16 -11.23
CA SER A 341 21.41 -15.98 -12.12
C SER A 341 19.97 -15.94 -11.65
N VAL A 342 19.03 -16.12 -12.58
CA VAL A 342 17.60 -16.20 -12.24
C VAL A 342 17.25 -17.65 -11.95
N GLN A 343 16.74 -17.90 -10.74
CA GLN A 343 16.09 -19.16 -10.39
C GLN A 343 14.61 -18.92 -10.18
N ASN A 344 13.77 -19.80 -10.69
CA ASN A 344 12.33 -19.70 -10.58
C ASN A 344 11.79 -20.79 -9.66
N THR A 345 11.01 -20.40 -8.67
CA THR A 345 10.32 -21.32 -7.76
C THR A 345 8.81 -21.20 -7.94
N VAL A 346 8.08 -22.31 -7.86
CA VAL A 346 6.62 -22.29 -7.99
C VAL A 346 6.01 -21.77 -6.70
N ASN A 347 5.10 -20.80 -6.80
CA ASN A 347 4.32 -20.31 -5.67
C ASN A 347 3.04 -21.15 -5.50
N ASN A 348 3.11 -22.17 -4.65
CA ASN A 348 1.97 -23.05 -4.36
C ASN A 348 1.08 -22.56 -3.21
N VAL A 349 1.45 -21.47 -2.52
CA VAL A 349 0.75 -20.99 -1.33
C VAL A 349 -0.18 -19.84 -1.70
N THR A 350 0.36 -18.76 -2.27
CA THR A 350 -0.37 -17.53 -2.58
C THR A 350 -0.41 -17.21 -4.07
N GLY A 351 0.27 -17.99 -4.91
CA GLY A 351 0.42 -17.74 -6.34
C GLY A 351 -0.91 -17.61 -7.06
N GLY A 352 -1.16 -16.45 -7.67
CA GLY A 352 -2.41 -16.14 -8.36
C GLY A 352 -3.56 -15.68 -7.47
N TYR A 353 -3.32 -15.51 -6.17
CA TYR A 353 -4.25 -14.92 -5.20
C TYR A 353 -3.76 -13.54 -4.73
N LEU A 354 -4.64 -12.81 -4.06
CA LEU A 354 -4.36 -11.45 -3.60
C LEU A 354 -3.22 -11.47 -2.58
N SER A 355 -2.30 -10.53 -2.73
CA SER A 355 -1.22 -10.34 -1.78
C SER A 355 -1.77 -9.83 -0.45
N TYR A 356 -1.36 -10.44 0.68
CA TYR A 356 -1.90 -10.10 2.00
C TYR A 356 -1.73 -8.61 2.38
N PHE A 357 -0.62 -7.99 1.92
CA PHE A 357 -0.28 -6.60 2.20
C PHE A 357 -1.12 -5.60 1.37
N SER A 358 -1.78 -6.03 0.30
CA SER A 358 -2.52 -5.10 -0.57
C SER A 358 -3.61 -4.39 0.24
N SER A 359 -3.60 -3.06 0.29
CA SER A 359 -4.61 -2.27 1.00
C SER A 359 -6.02 -2.57 0.52
N TRP A 360 -6.97 -2.47 1.45
CA TRP A 360 -8.37 -2.78 1.22
C TRP A 360 -9.18 -1.49 1.19
N GLY A 361 -10.14 -1.43 0.28
CA GLY A 361 -11.23 -0.47 0.38
C GLY A 361 -12.27 -0.91 1.42
N PRO A 362 -13.52 -0.42 1.30
CA PRO A 362 -13.93 0.63 0.37
C PRO A 362 -13.39 2.00 0.82
N THR A 363 -13.74 3.07 0.11
CA THR A 363 -13.55 4.43 0.65
C THR A 363 -14.52 4.70 1.80
N PHE A 364 -14.34 5.78 2.56
CA PHE A 364 -15.29 6.16 3.61
C PHE A 364 -16.66 6.59 3.07
N GLU A 365 -16.71 7.01 1.80
CA GLU A 365 -17.95 7.26 1.03
C GLU A 365 -18.55 5.97 0.43
N VAL A 366 -17.97 4.81 0.75
CA VAL A 366 -18.39 3.48 0.28
C VAL A 366 -18.24 3.31 -1.24
N ASP A 367 -17.28 3.99 -1.87
CA ASP A 367 -16.92 3.70 -3.26
C ASP A 367 -16.09 2.42 -3.36
N VAL A 368 -16.32 1.66 -4.44
CA VAL A 368 -15.62 0.40 -4.71
C VAL A 368 -14.17 0.68 -5.08
N LYS A 369 -13.26 0.30 -4.19
CA LYS A 369 -11.81 0.29 -4.37
C LYS A 369 -11.24 -1.00 -3.79
N PRO A 370 -10.20 -1.59 -4.40
CA PRO A 370 -9.58 -1.23 -5.69
C PRO A 370 -10.50 -1.49 -6.90
N GLN A 371 -10.13 -1.06 -8.11
CA GLN A 371 -10.88 -1.37 -9.34
C GLN A 371 -10.71 -2.83 -9.75
N PHE A 372 -9.48 -3.36 -9.65
CA PHE A 372 -9.09 -4.75 -9.90
C PHE A 372 -7.64 -4.96 -9.42
N ALA A 373 -7.12 -6.18 -9.56
CA ALA A 373 -5.77 -6.54 -9.13
C ALA A 373 -4.88 -7.00 -10.30
N ALA A 374 -3.57 -6.82 -10.16
CA ALA A 374 -2.56 -7.25 -11.12
C ALA A 374 -1.34 -7.85 -10.41
N PRO A 375 -0.44 -8.56 -11.12
CA PRO A 375 0.77 -9.12 -10.51
C PRO A 375 1.64 -8.04 -9.86
N GLY A 376 1.84 -8.13 -8.54
CA GLY A 376 2.65 -7.20 -7.76
C GLY A 376 3.52 -7.86 -6.69
N GLY A 377 3.32 -9.15 -6.39
CA GLY A 377 4.18 -9.91 -5.48
C GLY A 377 5.37 -10.57 -6.17
N SER A 378 6.60 -10.27 -5.71
CA SER A 378 7.87 -10.79 -6.24
C SER A 378 8.06 -10.61 -7.74
N ILE A 379 8.13 -9.35 -8.16
CA ILE A 379 8.29 -8.94 -9.55
C ILE A 379 9.77 -8.61 -9.82
N LEU A 380 10.38 -9.36 -10.74
CA LEU A 380 11.69 -9.05 -11.29
C LEU A 380 11.57 -7.86 -12.26
N SER A 381 12.36 -6.81 -12.04
CA SER A 381 12.47 -5.68 -12.95
C SER A 381 13.87 -5.06 -12.90
N THR A 382 14.05 -3.99 -13.68
CA THR A 382 15.24 -3.14 -13.69
C THR A 382 15.44 -2.45 -12.34
N TYR A 383 16.66 -2.04 -12.05
CA TYR A 383 17.05 -1.26 -10.88
C TYR A 383 18.25 -0.40 -11.30
N PRO A 384 18.62 0.68 -10.59
CA PRO A 384 19.78 1.48 -10.99
C PRO A 384 21.03 0.61 -11.12
N LEU A 385 21.83 0.86 -12.16
CA LEU A 385 23.05 0.10 -12.44
C LEU A 385 24.03 0.15 -11.26
N ALA A 386 24.11 1.31 -10.60
CA ALA A 386 24.93 1.52 -9.41
C ALA A 386 24.48 0.65 -8.20
N LEU A 387 23.23 0.20 -8.20
CA LEU A 387 22.61 -0.62 -7.16
C LEU A 387 22.43 -2.09 -7.57
N GLY A 388 23.04 -2.51 -8.69
CA GLY A 388 23.04 -3.91 -9.15
C GLY A 388 22.19 -4.18 -10.38
N GLY A 389 21.53 -3.17 -10.95
CA GLY A 389 20.87 -3.23 -12.26
C GLY A 389 19.50 -3.95 -12.29
N TYR A 390 19.25 -4.88 -11.38
CA TYR A 390 17.98 -5.62 -11.34
C TYR A 390 17.63 -6.00 -9.90
N MET A 391 16.33 -6.04 -9.61
CA MET A 391 15.80 -6.35 -8.29
C MET A 391 14.47 -7.11 -8.41
N VAL A 392 14.22 -8.00 -7.44
CA VAL A 392 12.90 -8.60 -7.25
C VAL A 392 12.25 -7.86 -6.11
N ASP A 393 11.12 -7.20 -6.39
CA ASP A 393 10.42 -6.36 -5.42
C ASP A 393 8.95 -6.74 -5.31
N THR A 394 8.29 -6.31 -4.25
CA THR A 394 6.92 -6.68 -3.89
C THR A 394 6.12 -5.45 -3.48
N GLY A 395 4.96 -5.26 -4.09
CA GLY A 395 4.06 -4.17 -3.72
C GLY A 395 2.94 -3.94 -4.73
N THR A 396 1.90 -3.23 -4.31
CA THR A 396 0.93 -2.63 -5.24
C THR A 396 1.61 -1.64 -6.19
N SER A 397 2.77 -1.11 -5.79
CA SER A 397 3.71 -0.36 -6.63
C SER A 397 4.18 -1.09 -7.87
N MET A 398 4.24 -2.42 -7.87
CA MET A 398 4.63 -3.23 -9.04
C MET A 398 3.41 -3.64 -9.86
N ALA A 399 2.25 -3.84 -9.23
CA ALA A 399 1.00 -4.11 -9.91
C ALA A 399 0.52 -2.91 -10.75
N THR A 400 0.70 -1.70 -10.25
CA THR A 400 0.24 -0.46 -10.88
C THR A 400 0.85 -0.20 -12.27
N PRO A 401 2.19 -0.21 -12.47
CA PRO A 401 2.79 -0.09 -13.79
C PRO A 401 2.43 -1.25 -14.71
N PHE A 402 2.20 -2.45 -14.16
CA PHE A 402 1.72 -3.58 -14.96
C PHE A 402 0.36 -3.24 -15.62
N VAL A 403 -0.54 -2.59 -14.88
CA VAL A 403 -1.82 -2.11 -15.41
C VAL A 403 -1.63 -0.97 -16.40
N ALA A 404 -0.74 -0.01 -16.14
CA ALA A 404 -0.45 1.07 -17.09
C ALA A 404 0.00 0.53 -18.46
N GLY A 405 0.93 -0.43 -18.46
CA GLY A 405 1.32 -1.12 -19.69
C GLY A 405 0.17 -1.92 -20.32
N SER A 406 -0.69 -2.55 -19.50
CA SER A 406 -1.85 -3.30 -20.00
C SER A 406 -2.91 -2.39 -20.65
N ILE A 407 -3.09 -1.17 -20.13
CA ILE A 407 -3.94 -0.15 -20.74
C ILE A 407 -3.38 0.27 -22.09
N ALA A 408 -2.05 0.43 -22.23
CA ALA A 408 -1.45 0.73 -23.53
C ALA A 408 -1.73 -0.36 -24.57
N LEU A 409 -1.58 -1.63 -24.20
CA LEU A 409 -1.94 -2.76 -25.09
C LEU A 409 -3.44 -2.75 -25.44
N LEU A 410 -4.31 -2.46 -24.47
CA LEU A 410 -5.75 -2.38 -24.69
C LEU A 410 -6.12 -1.25 -25.64
N ILE A 411 -5.53 -0.06 -25.48
CA ILE A 411 -5.73 1.09 -26.37
C ILE A 411 -5.27 0.75 -27.78
N GLU A 412 -4.15 0.06 -27.95
CA GLU A 412 -3.68 -0.36 -29.26
C GLU A 412 -4.63 -1.37 -29.93
N ALA A 413 -5.16 -2.32 -29.14
CA ALA A 413 -6.06 -3.36 -29.63
C ALA A 413 -7.47 -2.85 -29.96
N ARG A 414 -8.00 -1.89 -29.19
CA ARG A 414 -9.41 -1.44 -29.29
C ARG A 414 -9.58 -0.02 -29.79
N GLY A 415 -8.51 0.76 -29.87
CA GLY A 415 -8.54 2.20 -30.04
C GLY A 415 -8.73 2.94 -28.71
N LYS A 416 -8.28 4.20 -28.67
CA LYS A 416 -8.40 5.07 -27.50
C LYS A 416 -9.88 5.43 -27.25
N THR A 417 -10.34 5.24 -26.02
CA THR A 417 -11.66 5.64 -25.52
C THR A 417 -11.49 6.37 -24.19
N ASP A 418 -12.58 6.87 -23.61
CA ASP A 418 -12.55 7.51 -22.30
C ASP A 418 -12.07 6.56 -21.18
N PRO A 419 -11.42 7.10 -20.12
CA PRO A 419 -10.89 6.27 -19.03
C PRO A 419 -11.91 5.43 -18.28
N ALA A 420 -13.17 5.88 -18.16
CA ALA A 420 -14.20 5.12 -17.46
C ALA A 420 -14.52 3.83 -18.24
N THR A 421 -14.67 3.92 -19.56
CA THR A 421 -14.85 2.75 -20.42
C THR A 421 -13.66 1.80 -20.35
N ILE A 422 -12.42 2.30 -20.30
CA ILE A 422 -11.21 1.45 -20.09
C ILE A 422 -11.32 0.68 -18.77
N ASN A 423 -11.66 1.36 -17.67
CA ASN A 423 -11.85 0.71 -16.37
C ASN A 423 -12.99 -0.30 -16.37
N ASN A 424 -14.10 0.01 -17.03
CA ASN A 424 -15.24 -0.90 -17.11
C ASN A 424 -14.87 -2.18 -17.86
N ILE A 425 -14.16 -2.09 -18.99
CA ILE A 425 -13.73 -3.26 -19.76
C ILE A 425 -12.75 -4.11 -18.97
N LEU A 426 -11.75 -3.48 -18.33
CA LEU A 426 -10.73 -4.20 -17.55
C LEU A 426 -11.32 -4.86 -16.31
N SER A 427 -12.20 -4.16 -15.58
CA SER A 427 -12.87 -4.71 -14.40
C SER A 427 -13.85 -5.82 -14.81
N ALA A 428 -14.63 -5.62 -15.88
CA ALA A 428 -15.62 -6.59 -16.34
C ALA A 428 -15.00 -7.90 -16.81
N SER A 429 -13.80 -7.85 -17.40
CA SER A 429 -13.08 -9.02 -17.91
C SER A 429 -12.09 -9.63 -16.91
N ALA A 430 -11.91 -9.01 -15.75
CA ALA A 430 -11.08 -9.53 -14.68
C ALA A 430 -11.67 -10.83 -14.10
N VAL A 431 -10.81 -11.62 -13.46
CA VAL A 431 -11.14 -12.96 -12.96
C VAL A 431 -11.11 -12.93 -11.42
N PRO A 432 -12.28 -12.92 -10.75
CA PRO A 432 -12.35 -13.01 -9.29
C PRO A 432 -11.62 -14.25 -8.77
N LYS A 433 -10.88 -14.07 -7.68
CA LYS A 433 -10.10 -15.11 -7.02
C LYS A 433 -10.72 -15.52 -5.71
N ALA A 434 -10.48 -16.79 -5.33
CA ALA A 434 -10.79 -17.29 -4.01
C ALA A 434 -9.98 -16.52 -2.94
N PHE A 435 -10.54 -16.41 -1.75
CA PHE A 435 -9.84 -15.78 -0.63
C PHE A 435 -8.68 -16.66 -0.19
N ASN A 436 -7.51 -16.05 -0.03
CA ASN A 436 -6.31 -16.69 0.49
C ASN A 436 -5.82 -15.85 1.67
N ASP A 437 -5.61 -16.49 2.82
CA ASP A 437 -5.17 -15.81 4.05
C ASP A 437 -3.63 -15.70 4.15
N GLY A 438 -2.92 -16.05 3.08
CA GLY A 438 -1.48 -16.13 3.00
C GLY A 438 -0.89 -17.48 3.44
N GLU A 439 -1.70 -18.41 3.95
CA GLU A 439 -1.31 -19.80 4.24
C GLU A 439 -2.18 -20.83 3.52
N SER A 440 -3.47 -20.53 3.38
CA SER A 440 -4.47 -21.43 2.85
C SER A 440 -5.49 -20.70 1.98
N THR A 441 -6.06 -21.43 1.02
CA THR A 441 -7.13 -20.93 0.15
C THR A 441 -8.49 -21.40 0.66
N HIS A 442 -9.43 -20.48 0.81
CA HIS A 442 -10.79 -20.72 1.26
C HIS A 442 -11.74 -20.98 0.08
N SER A 443 -12.91 -21.56 0.35
CA SER A 443 -13.87 -21.97 -0.69
C SER A 443 -14.69 -20.81 -1.28
N TYR A 444 -14.64 -19.63 -0.66
CA TYR A 444 -15.36 -18.43 -1.10
C TYR A 444 -14.43 -17.44 -1.80
N LEU A 445 -15.01 -16.56 -2.62
CA LEU A 445 -14.26 -15.49 -3.29
C LEU A 445 -13.73 -14.47 -2.28
N ALA A 446 -12.53 -13.94 -2.54
CA ALA A 446 -12.00 -12.80 -1.82
C ALA A 446 -13.02 -11.64 -1.87
N PRO A 447 -13.22 -10.90 -0.78
CA PRO A 447 -14.14 -9.77 -0.76
C PRO A 447 -13.78 -8.74 -1.83
N VAL A 448 -14.79 -8.13 -2.47
CA VAL A 448 -14.60 -7.02 -3.42
C VAL A 448 -13.72 -5.89 -2.85
N PRO A 449 -13.83 -5.45 -1.57
CA PRO A 449 -12.92 -4.43 -1.04
C PRO A 449 -11.43 -4.84 -1.04
N GLN A 450 -11.10 -6.13 -1.20
CA GLN A 450 -9.71 -6.58 -1.36
C GLN A 450 -9.26 -6.61 -2.82
N GLN A 451 -10.13 -7.05 -3.75
CA GLN A 451 -9.70 -7.43 -5.10
C GLN A 451 -10.37 -6.67 -6.25
N GLY A 452 -11.38 -5.85 -5.98
CA GLY A 452 -12.17 -5.19 -7.03
C GLY A 452 -12.82 -6.22 -7.95
N GLY A 453 -12.65 -6.06 -9.27
CA GLY A 453 -13.07 -7.04 -10.29
C GLY A 453 -12.27 -8.35 -10.30
N GLY A 454 -11.18 -8.46 -9.54
CA GLY A 454 -10.30 -9.63 -9.47
C GLY A 454 -9.01 -9.48 -10.29
N LEU A 455 -8.36 -10.60 -10.62
CA LEU A 455 -7.11 -10.58 -11.37
C LEU A 455 -7.35 -10.18 -12.82
N LEU A 456 -6.67 -9.13 -13.26
CA LEU A 456 -6.68 -8.61 -14.61
C LEU A 456 -6.48 -9.71 -15.67
N ASN A 457 -7.31 -9.70 -16.72
CA ASN A 457 -7.12 -10.49 -17.93
C ASN A 457 -7.24 -9.60 -19.18
N VAL A 458 -6.11 -9.01 -19.57
CA VAL A 458 -6.05 -8.04 -20.67
C VAL A 458 -6.37 -8.67 -22.03
N TYR A 459 -6.12 -9.97 -22.22
CA TYR A 459 -6.50 -10.67 -23.44
C TYR A 459 -8.01 -10.73 -23.59
N ASN A 460 -8.71 -11.13 -22.53
CA ASN A 460 -10.17 -11.13 -22.53
C ASN A 460 -10.71 -9.70 -22.69
N ALA A 461 -10.10 -8.70 -22.03
CA ALA A 461 -10.45 -7.30 -22.17
C ALA A 461 -10.38 -6.80 -23.63
N ALA A 462 -9.32 -7.15 -24.34
CA ALA A 462 -9.12 -6.74 -25.73
C ALA A 462 -10.17 -7.33 -26.68
N HIS A 463 -10.55 -8.59 -26.45
CA HIS A 463 -11.45 -9.34 -27.34
C HIS A 463 -12.93 -9.30 -26.92
N ALA A 464 -13.27 -8.74 -25.76
CA ALA A 464 -14.65 -8.62 -25.31
C ALA A 464 -15.47 -7.64 -26.17
N VAL A 465 -16.61 -8.08 -26.68
CA VAL A 465 -17.60 -7.26 -27.38
C VAL A 465 -18.64 -6.67 -26.42
N GLY A 466 -18.96 -7.36 -25.32
CA GLY A 466 -19.82 -6.82 -24.27
C GLY A 466 -19.10 -5.77 -23.43
N VAL A 467 -19.58 -4.53 -23.44
CA VAL A 467 -19.03 -3.41 -22.66
C VAL A 467 -20.06 -2.92 -21.65
N LEU A 468 -19.72 -3.00 -20.37
CA LEU A 468 -20.54 -2.46 -19.29
C LEU A 468 -20.31 -0.95 -19.15
N ASN A 469 -21.36 -0.20 -18.81
CA ASN A 469 -21.25 1.25 -18.59
C ASN A 469 -20.76 1.64 -17.18
N VAL A 470 -20.60 0.66 -16.29
CA VAL A 470 -20.04 0.81 -14.93
C VAL A 470 -19.03 -0.30 -14.66
N SER A 471 -18.06 -0.02 -13.79
CA SER A 471 -17.05 -0.98 -13.34
C SER A 471 -17.45 -1.70 -12.05
N SER A 472 -18.44 -1.18 -11.32
CA SER A 472 -18.91 -1.75 -10.06
C SER A 472 -20.24 -1.13 -9.62
N ILE A 473 -20.88 -1.73 -8.61
CA ILE A 473 -22.07 -1.19 -7.92
C ILE A 473 -21.78 -1.03 -6.43
N SER A 474 -21.97 0.18 -5.90
CA SER A 474 -22.06 0.40 -4.45
C SER A 474 -23.53 0.54 -4.04
N PHE A 475 -23.94 -0.27 -3.07
CA PHE A 475 -25.24 -0.15 -2.42
C PHE A 475 -25.21 0.76 -1.18
N ASN A 476 -24.05 1.38 -0.90
CA ASN A 476 -23.79 2.26 0.23
C ASN A 476 -24.02 1.58 1.60
N ASP A 477 -24.09 2.40 2.66
CA ASP A 477 -24.34 2.01 4.04
C ASP A 477 -25.86 1.91 4.34
N THR A 478 -26.25 1.51 5.56
CA THR A 478 -27.68 1.31 5.87
C THR A 478 -28.47 2.62 5.98
N ALA A 479 -27.81 3.73 6.33
CA ALA A 479 -28.44 5.04 6.42
C ALA A 479 -28.70 5.65 5.04
N ASN A 480 -27.85 5.35 4.07
CA ASN A 480 -27.88 5.87 2.70
C ASN A 480 -28.16 4.77 1.66
N PHE A 481 -28.82 3.68 2.08
CA PHE A 481 -28.94 2.45 1.31
C PHE A 481 -29.57 2.67 -0.08
N VAL A 482 -28.81 2.35 -1.12
CA VAL A 482 -29.28 2.39 -2.51
C VAL A 482 -29.94 1.05 -2.83
N ARG A 483 -31.26 0.95 -2.65
CA ARG A 483 -31.97 -0.32 -2.81
C ARG A 483 -31.93 -0.88 -4.24
N SER A 484 -31.99 -0.02 -5.24
CA SER A 484 -32.03 -0.38 -6.65
C SER A 484 -30.99 0.39 -7.43
N ALA A 485 -30.16 -0.33 -8.19
CA ALA A 485 -29.14 0.20 -9.08
C ALA A 485 -29.39 -0.30 -10.51
N TRP A 486 -28.79 0.38 -11.48
CA TRP A 486 -28.91 0.05 -12.90
C TRP A 486 -27.55 0.06 -13.55
N PHE A 487 -27.33 -0.88 -14.47
CA PHE A 487 -26.22 -0.83 -15.40
C PHE A 487 -26.70 -1.19 -16.81
N GLU A 488 -25.90 -0.83 -17.81
CA GLU A 488 -26.15 -1.11 -19.21
C GLU A 488 -25.00 -1.92 -19.78
N ILE A 489 -25.33 -2.88 -20.64
CA ILE A 489 -24.37 -3.60 -21.46
C ILE A 489 -24.59 -3.23 -22.92
N THR A 490 -23.51 -2.82 -23.59
CA THR A 490 -23.48 -2.52 -25.02
C THR A 490 -22.75 -3.64 -25.75
N ASN A 491 -23.31 -4.14 -26.85
CA ASN A 491 -22.64 -5.11 -27.71
C ASN A 491 -21.89 -4.38 -28.84
N THR A 492 -20.58 -4.31 -28.73
CA THR A 492 -19.69 -3.66 -29.73
C THR A 492 -19.28 -4.58 -30.89
N GLY A 493 -19.77 -5.83 -30.90
CA GLY A 493 -19.47 -6.83 -31.91
C GLY A 493 -20.33 -6.71 -33.17
N SER A 494 -20.13 -7.63 -34.11
CA SER A 494 -20.86 -7.69 -35.38
C SER A 494 -22.08 -8.61 -35.37
N GLU A 495 -22.27 -9.40 -34.32
CA GLU A 495 -23.36 -10.38 -34.18
C GLU A 495 -24.11 -10.18 -32.86
N SER A 496 -25.35 -10.62 -32.78
CA SER A 496 -26.12 -10.57 -31.54
C SER A 496 -25.55 -11.53 -30.50
N VAL A 497 -25.46 -11.09 -29.24
CA VAL A 497 -25.04 -11.93 -28.11
C VAL A 497 -26.19 -12.06 -27.13
N THR A 498 -26.43 -13.27 -26.62
CA THR A 498 -27.35 -13.48 -25.50
C THR A 498 -26.55 -13.71 -24.23
N TYR A 499 -26.79 -12.91 -23.20
CA TYR A 499 -26.17 -13.03 -21.89
C TYR A 499 -27.15 -13.64 -20.90
N ALA A 500 -26.72 -14.73 -20.25
CA ALA A 500 -27.34 -15.22 -19.02
C ALA A 500 -26.74 -14.47 -17.83
N ILE A 501 -27.59 -13.85 -17.02
CA ILE A 501 -27.18 -12.96 -15.94
C ILE A 501 -27.50 -13.64 -14.60
N SER A 502 -26.48 -13.79 -13.75
CA SER A 502 -26.64 -14.34 -12.41
C SER A 502 -25.75 -13.56 -11.43
N TYR A 503 -25.70 -13.99 -10.17
CA TYR A 503 -24.76 -13.41 -9.22
C TYR A 503 -24.23 -14.45 -8.24
N SER A 504 -23.08 -14.16 -7.65
CA SER A 504 -22.48 -14.94 -6.57
C SER A 504 -21.94 -14.02 -5.49
N SER A 505 -22.13 -14.41 -4.24
CA SER A 505 -21.61 -13.70 -3.08
C SER A 505 -20.12 -13.97 -2.89
N SER A 506 -19.36 -12.98 -2.44
CA SER A 506 -18.06 -13.19 -1.78
C SER A 506 -18.23 -13.23 -0.26
N GLY A 507 -17.14 -13.46 0.47
CA GLY A 507 -17.15 -13.38 1.93
C GLY A 507 -17.48 -11.97 2.43
N THR A 508 -18.29 -11.87 3.48
CA THR A 508 -18.54 -10.60 4.19
C THR A 508 -17.54 -10.44 5.31
N VAL A 509 -16.86 -9.30 5.34
CA VAL A 509 -15.81 -8.99 6.31
C VAL A 509 -16.41 -8.22 7.46
N TYR A 510 -16.17 -8.65 8.69
CA TYR A 510 -16.40 -7.77 9.84
C TYR A 510 -15.23 -6.82 10.00
N THR A 511 -15.52 -5.52 9.97
CA THR A 511 -14.52 -4.48 10.19
C THR A 511 -14.01 -4.53 11.62
N LEU A 512 -14.90 -4.66 12.61
CA LEU A 512 -14.54 -4.65 14.03
C LEU A 512 -14.51 -6.07 14.63
N PRO A 513 -13.61 -6.32 15.60
CA PRO A 513 -13.53 -7.61 16.30
C PRO A 513 -14.79 -7.90 17.13
N SER A 514 -14.91 -9.14 17.58
CA SER A 514 -16.09 -9.62 18.33
C SER A 514 -16.06 -9.29 19.83
N ASP A 515 -14.95 -8.78 20.33
CA ASP A 515 -14.74 -8.39 21.74
C ASP A 515 -15.26 -6.98 22.08
N GLY A 516 -15.70 -6.22 21.07
CA GLY A 516 -16.23 -4.87 21.23
C GLY A 516 -15.19 -3.76 21.11
N ASN A 517 -13.94 -4.08 20.76
CA ASN A 517 -12.92 -3.06 20.47
C ASN A 517 -13.36 -2.21 19.25
N PRO A 518 -13.34 -0.87 19.34
CA PRO A 518 -13.76 0.01 18.25
C PRO A 518 -12.73 0.10 17.10
N VAL A 519 -11.53 -0.43 17.26
CA VAL A 519 -10.46 -0.42 16.26
C VAL A 519 -10.68 -1.55 15.23
N PRO A 520 -10.53 -1.28 13.93
CA PRO A 520 -10.65 -2.31 12.90
C PRO A 520 -9.71 -3.50 13.10
N SER A 521 -10.22 -4.69 12.80
CA SER A 521 -9.48 -5.95 12.87
C SER A 521 -8.32 -5.95 11.88
N THR A 522 -7.13 -6.28 12.37
CA THR A 522 -5.93 -6.44 11.54
C THR A 522 -5.99 -7.72 10.70
N PHE A 523 -5.26 -7.73 9.60
CA PHE A 523 -5.00 -8.92 8.80
C PHE A 523 -3.54 -9.33 8.94
N SER A 524 -3.28 -10.48 9.55
CA SER A 524 -1.97 -11.13 9.48
C SER A 524 -2.07 -12.43 8.71
N VAL A 525 -0.93 -12.90 8.19
CA VAL A 525 -0.90 -14.16 7.46
C VAL A 525 -1.44 -15.30 8.33
N GLY A 526 -2.40 -16.07 7.83
CA GLY A 526 -3.10 -17.14 8.56
C GLY A 526 -4.08 -16.65 9.64
N SER A 527 -4.22 -15.34 9.84
CA SER A 527 -5.10 -14.71 10.81
C SER A 527 -5.82 -13.51 10.18
N PRO A 528 -6.77 -13.76 9.24
CA PRO A 528 -7.56 -12.72 8.62
C PRO A 528 -8.61 -12.15 9.58
N PRO A 529 -9.16 -10.95 9.29
CA PRO A 529 -10.40 -10.50 9.90
C PRO A 529 -11.49 -11.56 9.75
N GLU A 530 -12.48 -11.56 10.65
CA GLU A 530 -13.57 -12.53 10.58
C GLU A 530 -14.37 -12.35 9.28
N ILE A 531 -14.42 -13.40 8.46
CA ILE A 531 -15.18 -13.45 7.21
C ILE A 531 -16.28 -14.51 7.33
N VAL A 532 -17.51 -14.11 7.03
CA VAL A 532 -18.70 -14.98 7.11
C VAL A 532 -19.38 -15.15 5.75
N ALA A 533 -20.01 -16.31 5.55
CA ALA A 533 -20.75 -16.64 4.34
C ALA A 533 -22.21 -16.11 4.35
N SER A 534 -22.39 -14.85 4.72
CA SER A 534 -23.68 -14.12 4.61
C SER A 534 -23.44 -12.86 3.81
N SER A 535 -24.33 -12.51 2.86
CA SER A 535 -24.22 -11.33 1.99
C SER A 535 -25.61 -10.88 1.52
N ALA A 536 -25.69 -9.75 0.83
CA ALA A 536 -26.95 -9.27 0.26
C ALA A 536 -27.52 -10.25 -0.78
N GLN A 537 -28.84 -10.39 -0.78
CA GLN A 537 -29.58 -11.07 -1.84
C GLN A 537 -29.89 -10.09 -2.97
N LEU A 538 -29.63 -10.49 -4.21
CA LEU A 538 -29.90 -9.67 -5.39
C LEU A 538 -31.08 -10.23 -6.18
N CYS A 539 -31.88 -9.32 -6.73
CA CYS A 539 -32.86 -9.61 -7.77
C CYS A 539 -32.43 -8.88 -9.05
N LEU A 540 -32.29 -9.63 -10.15
CA LEU A 540 -31.81 -9.16 -11.45
C LEU A 540 -32.99 -9.14 -12.43
N SER A 541 -33.17 -8.04 -13.15
CA SER A 541 -34.25 -7.88 -14.11
C SER A 541 -33.78 -7.15 -15.39
N PRO A 542 -33.74 -7.83 -16.55
CA PRO A 542 -33.96 -9.28 -16.74
C PRO A 542 -32.76 -10.13 -16.26
N ASP A 543 -32.96 -11.44 -16.12
CA ASP A 543 -31.92 -12.44 -15.82
C ASP A 543 -31.35 -13.11 -17.09
N THR A 544 -31.90 -12.81 -18.26
CA THR A 544 -31.37 -13.18 -19.58
C THR A 544 -31.71 -12.09 -20.58
N ILE A 545 -30.75 -11.72 -21.44
CA ILE A 545 -30.96 -10.65 -22.41
C ILE A 545 -30.21 -10.90 -23.72
N THR A 546 -30.87 -10.66 -24.86
CA THR A 546 -30.26 -10.71 -26.19
C THR A 546 -30.04 -9.29 -26.70
N ILE A 547 -28.83 -8.97 -27.12
CA ILE A 547 -28.42 -7.63 -27.52
C ILE A 547 -27.91 -7.70 -28.96
N GLY A 548 -28.56 -6.98 -29.87
CA GLY A 548 -28.13 -6.86 -31.26
C GLY A 548 -26.76 -6.17 -31.39
N ALA A 549 -26.12 -6.31 -32.55
CA ALA A 549 -24.87 -5.64 -32.84
C ALA A 549 -25.04 -4.11 -32.78
N GLY A 550 -24.22 -3.42 -31.98
CA GLY A 550 -24.28 -1.98 -31.74
C GLY A 550 -25.46 -1.53 -30.86
N GLU A 551 -26.25 -2.46 -30.33
CA GLU A 551 -27.33 -2.15 -29.40
C GLU A 551 -26.86 -2.22 -27.95
N SER A 552 -27.64 -1.60 -27.07
CA SER A 552 -27.42 -1.59 -25.63
C SER A 552 -28.69 -1.93 -24.89
N ALA A 553 -28.55 -2.51 -23.70
CA ALA A 553 -29.70 -2.90 -22.91
C ALA A 553 -29.47 -2.71 -21.40
N PRO A 554 -30.44 -2.11 -20.67
CA PRO A 554 -30.34 -1.88 -19.24
C PRO A 554 -30.74 -3.11 -18.42
N ILE A 555 -30.11 -3.27 -17.27
CA ILE A 555 -30.38 -4.31 -16.28
C ILE A 555 -30.56 -3.65 -14.92
N GLU A 556 -31.68 -3.95 -14.26
CA GLU A 556 -31.95 -3.52 -12.89
C GLU A 556 -31.39 -4.54 -11.89
N VAL A 557 -30.78 -4.03 -10.84
CA VAL A 557 -30.26 -4.81 -9.72
C VAL A 557 -30.89 -4.28 -8.44
N THR A 558 -31.71 -5.09 -7.77
CA THR A 558 -32.31 -4.74 -6.48
C THR A 558 -31.67 -5.56 -5.36
N ALA A 559 -31.18 -4.90 -4.32
CA ALA A 559 -30.54 -5.54 -3.17
C ALA A 559 -31.47 -5.65 -1.96
N SER A 560 -31.33 -6.75 -1.21
CA SER A 560 -31.90 -6.93 0.12
C SER A 560 -30.79 -7.28 1.10
N LEU A 561 -30.67 -6.48 2.16
CA LEU A 561 -29.61 -6.62 3.16
C LEU A 561 -29.75 -7.92 3.96
N PRO A 562 -28.62 -8.55 4.34
CA PRO A 562 -28.62 -9.71 5.24
C PRO A 562 -29.09 -9.31 6.65
N THR A 563 -29.86 -10.18 7.31
CA THR A 563 -30.48 -9.92 8.63
C THR A 563 -29.76 -10.61 9.79
N ASP A 564 -28.79 -11.47 9.49
CA ASP A 564 -28.05 -12.31 10.44
C ASP A 564 -26.69 -11.70 10.84
N LEU A 565 -26.34 -10.53 10.31
CA LEU A 565 -25.09 -9.85 10.60
C LEU A 565 -25.19 -8.95 11.84
N THR A 566 -24.11 -8.89 12.61
CA THR A 566 -23.96 -7.97 13.74
C THR A 566 -23.57 -6.58 13.23
N THR A 567 -24.55 -5.68 13.07
CA THR A 567 -24.35 -4.36 12.45
C THR A 567 -23.34 -3.49 13.20
N SER A 568 -23.26 -3.59 14.54
CA SER A 568 -22.30 -2.85 15.35
C SER A 568 -20.83 -3.19 15.05
N ARG A 569 -20.57 -4.26 14.29
CA ARG A 569 -19.22 -4.66 13.85
C ARG A 569 -18.87 -4.15 12.43
N ILE A 570 -19.72 -3.29 11.87
CA ILE A 570 -19.57 -2.67 10.54
C ILE A 570 -19.25 -3.73 9.46
N PRO A 571 -20.15 -4.69 9.20
CA PRO A 571 -19.93 -5.71 8.18
C PRO A 571 -19.94 -5.13 6.76
N VAL A 572 -18.91 -5.44 5.97
CA VAL A 572 -18.80 -5.08 4.56
C VAL A 572 -19.14 -6.32 3.71
N TYR A 573 -20.31 -6.30 3.08
CA TYR A 573 -20.77 -7.40 2.23
C TYR A 573 -20.43 -7.13 0.76
N SER A 574 -20.22 -8.19 -0.01
CA SER A 574 -19.85 -8.06 -1.42
C SER A 574 -20.18 -9.30 -2.26
N GLY A 575 -20.01 -9.18 -3.58
CA GLY A 575 -20.10 -10.27 -4.54
C GLY A 575 -19.94 -9.78 -5.98
N TYR A 576 -20.34 -10.61 -6.93
CA TYR A 576 -20.22 -10.35 -8.36
C TYR A 576 -21.52 -10.70 -9.07
N ILE A 577 -21.99 -9.82 -9.94
CA ILE A 577 -22.99 -10.14 -10.97
C ILE A 577 -22.23 -10.70 -12.16
N THR A 578 -22.62 -11.87 -12.66
CA THR A 578 -21.95 -12.54 -13.78
C THR A 578 -22.80 -12.50 -15.02
N LEU A 579 -22.19 -12.22 -16.17
CA LEU A 579 -22.84 -12.23 -17.48
C LEU A 579 -22.09 -13.22 -18.38
N ASN A 580 -22.76 -14.33 -18.69
CA ASN A 580 -22.21 -15.38 -19.56
C ASN A 580 -22.86 -15.30 -20.94
N GLY A 581 -22.06 -14.94 -21.95
CA GLY A 581 -22.50 -14.75 -23.33
C GLY A 581 -22.52 -16.04 -24.14
N THR A 582 -23.40 -16.11 -25.14
CA THR A 582 -23.44 -17.22 -26.12
C THR A 582 -22.20 -17.31 -27.03
N ASN A 583 -21.32 -16.33 -26.95
CA ASN A 583 -20.03 -16.22 -27.66
C ASN A 583 -18.83 -16.60 -26.77
N ASP A 584 -19.06 -17.36 -25.69
CA ASP A 584 -18.06 -17.77 -24.68
C ASP A 584 -17.48 -16.62 -23.84
N GLU A 585 -18.06 -15.41 -23.92
CA GLU A 585 -17.72 -14.33 -22.99
C GLU A 585 -18.19 -14.62 -21.58
N SER A 586 -17.34 -14.28 -20.63
CA SER A 586 -17.66 -14.30 -19.21
C SER A 586 -17.24 -12.96 -18.63
N LEU A 587 -18.22 -12.11 -18.33
CA LEU A 587 -18.02 -10.81 -17.69
C LEU A 587 -18.49 -10.87 -16.22
N SER A 588 -17.88 -10.05 -15.37
CA SER A 588 -18.26 -9.91 -13.97
C SER A 588 -18.36 -8.45 -13.55
N LEU A 589 -19.38 -8.09 -12.79
CA LEU A 589 -19.58 -6.75 -12.24
C LEU A 589 -19.54 -6.84 -10.72
N PRO A 590 -18.48 -6.36 -10.05
CA PRO A 590 -18.39 -6.37 -8.59
C PRO A 590 -19.47 -5.49 -7.96
N TYR A 591 -20.04 -5.95 -6.86
CA TYR A 591 -20.93 -5.16 -6.02
C TYR A 591 -20.53 -5.23 -4.54
N MET A 592 -20.85 -4.20 -3.78
CA MET A 592 -20.66 -4.21 -2.33
C MET A 592 -21.61 -3.23 -1.60
N GLY A 593 -21.62 -3.31 -0.28
CA GLY A 593 -22.17 -2.29 0.60
C GLY A 593 -21.80 -2.55 2.06
N VAL A 594 -22.23 -1.66 2.95
CA VAL A 594 -21.97 -1.78 4.39
C VAL A 594 -23.28 -2.04 5.11
N ALA A 595 -23.38 -3.16 5.83
CA ALA A 595 -24.56 -3.50 6.63
C ALA A 595 -24.47 -2.87 8.04
N SER A 596 -24.13 -1.59 8.08
CA SER A 596 -24.18 -0.68 9.23
C SER A 596 -24.36 0.77 8.74
N SER A 597 -24.69 1.68 9.65
CA SER A 597 -24.69 3.12 9.40
C SER A 597 -23.29 3.63 9.74
N LEU A 598 -22.56 4.17 8.76
CA LEU A 598 -21.20 4.69 8.98
C LEU A 598 -21.21 5.98 9.79
N LYS A 599 -22.34 6.71 9.82
CA LYS A 599 -22.53 7.86 10.71
C LYS A 599 -22.41 7.49 12.19
N ASP A 600 -22.76 6.25 12.53
CA ASP A 600 -22.69 5.72 13.90
C ASP A 600 -21.33 5.08 14.23
N ALA A 601 -20.37 5.08 13.30
CA ALA A 601 -19.02 4.59 13.57
C ALA A 601 -18.36 5.42 14.68
N VAL A 602 -17.60 4.75 15.55
CA VAL A 602 -16.76 5.38 16.57
C VAL A 602 -15.49 5.85 15.88
N ILE A 603 -15.15 7.13 16.03
CA ILE A 603 -13.95 7.71 15.44
C ILE A 603 -12.81 7.70 16.45
N PHE A 604 -13.00 8.29 17.63
CA PHE A 604 -11.97 8.33 18.65
C PHE A 604 -12.00 7.05 19.49
N ASP A 605 -10.84 6.41 19.65
CA ASP A 605 -10.69 5.33 20.63
C ASP A 605 -10.68 5.89 22.07
N SER A 606 -11.87 6.27 22.52
CA SER A 606 -12.12 6.74 23.88
C SER A 606 -12.29 5.60 24.88
N VAL A 607 -12.48 4.37 24.42
CA VAL A 607 -12.64 3.18 25.27
C VAL A 607 -11.32 2.86 25.96
N ASP A 608 -10.21 2.87 25.21
CA ASP A 608 -8.87 2.63 25.74
C ASP A 608 -8.14 3.92 26.14
N GLY A 609 -8.81 5.08 26.01
CA GLY A 609 -8.27 6.39 26.40
C GLY A 609 -7.12 6.85 25.51
N MET A 610 -7.16 6.49 24.22
CA MET A 610 -6.08 6.71 23.25
C MET A 610 -6.17 8.06 22.52
N THR A 611 -7.19 8.86 22.80
CA THR A 611 -7.26 10.29 22.45
C THR A 611 -7.00 11.14 23.69
N TYR A 612 -5.83 11.77 23.77
CA TYR A 612 -5.36 12.45 24.97
C TYR A 612 -4.35 13.57 24.69
N LEU A 613 -4.02 14.32 25.75
CA LEU A 613 -2.92 15.26 25.75
C LEU A 613 -1.69 14.61 26.41
N SER A 614 -0.57 14.63 25.71
CA SER A 614 0.73 14.14 26.19
C SER A 614 1.76 15.27 26.23
N ARG A 615 3.04 14.94 26.44
CA ARG A 615 4.14 15.90 26.45
C ARG A 615 5.36 15.37 25.70
N TYR A 616 6.16 16.26 25.13
CA TYR A 616 7.31 15.90 24.28
C TYR A 616 8.30 14.95 24.97
N LEU A 617 8.68 15.23 26.21
CA LEU A 617 9.66 14.41 26.94
C LEU A 617 9.09 13.05 27.40
N ASN A 618 7.77 12.87 27.35
CA ASN A 618 7.10 11.61 27.69
C ASN A 618 5.70 11.58 27.05
N VAL A 619 5.55 10.79 25.99
CA VAL A 619 4.33 10.66 25.19
C VAL A 619 3.16 9.95 25.91
N SER A 620 3.23 9.74 27.22
CA SER A 620 2.08 9.28 28.02
C SER A 620 1.11 10.42 28.31
N ALA A 621 -0.15 10.09 28.58
CA ALA A 621 -1.15 11.06 29.03
C ALA A 621 -0.68 11.84 30.26
N ILE A 622 -0.84 13.16 30.22
CA ILE A 622 -0.46 14.05 31.34
C ILE A 622 -1.53 14.03 32.45
N PRO A 623 -1.15 14.31 33.72
CA PRO A 623 -2.12 14.51 34.79
C PRO A 623 -2.90 15.82 34.62
N ASP A 624 -4.11 15.88 35.20
CA ASP A 624 -4.92 17.11 35.23
C ASP A 624 -4.21 18.24 35.99
N GLY A 625 -4.25 19.44 35.43
CA GLY A 625 -3.57 20.63 35.93
C GLY A 625 -2.07 20.68 35.66
N PHE A 626 -1.53 19.86 34.74
CA PHE A 626 -0.13 19.95 34.37
C PHE A 626 0.21 21.35 33.81
N ALA A 627 1.36 21.90 34.18
CA ALA A 627 1.77 23.25 33.78
C ALA A 627 2.90 23.18 32.76
N PHE A 628 2.66 23.73 31.57
CA PHE A 628 3.66 23.91 30.53
C PHE A 628 4.26 25.32 30.59
N THR A 629 5.59 25.38 30.46
CA THR A 629 6.31 26.63 30.21
C THR A 629 6.92 26.51 28.82
N LEU A 630 6.31 27.18 27.85
CA LEU A 630 6.71 27.15 26.45
C LEU A 630 7.89 28.11 26.17
N PRO A 631 8.67 27.86 25.09
CA PRO A 631 9.71 28.79 24.66
C PRO A 631 9.12 30.17 24.29
N PRO A 632 9.93 31.25 24.31
CA PRO A 632 9.53 32.53 23.71
C PRO A 632 8.93 32.35 22.31
N GLN A 633 7.94 33.16 21.95
CA GLN A 633 7.19 33.02 20.69
C GLN A 633 8.07 33.16 19.42
N ASN A 634 9.25 33.77 19.55
CA ASN A 634 10.22 33.97 18.49
C ASN A 634 11.40 32.98 18.54
N SER A 635 11.26 31.87 19.26
CA SER A 635 12.33 30.87 19.38
C SER A 635 12.59 30.10 18.09
N THR A 636 13.85 29.74 17.86
CA THR A 636 14.26 28.83 16.77
C THR A 636 13.80 27.40 17.07
N ASP A 637 13.80 26.51 16.08
CA ASP A 637 13.40 25.11 16.29
C ASP A 637 14.35 24.39 17.27
N GLU A 638 15.65 24.66 17.19
CA GLU A 638 16.65 24.16 18.15
C GLU A 638 16.39 24.63 19.60
N GLU A 639 15.91 25.86 19.77
CA GLU A 639 15.53 26.38 21.09
C GLU A 639 14.25 25.73 21.60
N LYS A 640 13.28 25.46 20.71
CA LYS A 640 12.02 24.82 21.05
C LYS A 640 12.22 23.40 21.61
N GLU A 641 13.18 22.64 21.08
CA GLU A 641 13.50 21.27 21.52
C GLU A 641 14.00 21.18 22.97
N GLN A 642 14.42 22.30 23.58
CA GLN A 642 14.88 22.35 24.97
C GLN A 642 13.73 22.40 25.99
N TYR A 643 12.49 22.58 25.53
CA TYR A 643 11.31 22.71 26.36
C TYR A 643 10.47 21.45 26.33
N ASP A 644 9.70 21.24 27.40
CA ASP A 644 8.63 20.26 27.40
C ASP A 644 7.34 20.96 27.00
N PHE A 645 6.69 20.47 25.95
CA PHE A 645 5.52 21.12 25.34
C PHE A 645 4.37 20.11 25.14
N PRO A 646 3.12 20.60 25.07
CA PRO A 646 1.98 19.73 24.89
C PRO A 646 1.99 19.05 23.53
N VAL A 647 1.64 17.77 23.53
CA VAL A 647 1.54 16.94 22.32
C VAL A 647 0.17 16.27 22.30
N PRO A 648 -0.82 16.86 21.61
CA PRO A 648 -2.10 16.22 21.38
C PRO A 648 -1.89 14.96 20.54
N ALA A 649 -2.50 13.86 20.94
CA ALA A 649 -2.38 12.57 20.28
C ALA A 649 -3.72 11.85 20.23
N SER A 650 -3.92 11.07 19.17
CA SER A 650 -5.11 10.22 19.02
C SER A 650 -4.78 8.93 18.27
N LEU A 651 -5.53 7.88 18.58
CA LEU A 651 -5.73 6.73 17.70
C LEU A 651 -7.17 6.79 17.18
N ASP A 652 -7.32 7.07 15.90
CA ASP A 652 -8.63 7.18 15.26
C ASP A 652 -8.99 5.82 14.63
N SER A 653 -10.10 5.24 15.08
CA SER A 653 -10.63 3.95 14.64
C SER A 653 -11.25 4.02 13.24
N PHE A 654 -11.78 5.18 12.86
CA PHE A 654 -12.36 5.47 11.55
C PHE A 654 -11.87 6.84 11.05
N GLY A 655 -11.92 7.07 9.75
CA GLY A 655 -11.55 8.36 9.17
C GLY A 655 -12.59 9.43 9.48
N THR A 656 -12.16 10.69 9.38
CA THR A 656 -13.02 11.86 9.52
C THR A 656 -12.72 12.87 8.43
N ARG A 657 -13.79 13.42 7.86
CA ARG A 657 -13.71 14.48 6.85
C ARG A 657 -13.18 15.79 7.44
N VAL A 658 -13.53 16.07 8.70
CA VAL A 658 -13.07 17.26 9.43
C VAL A 658 -12.63 16.86 10.84
N LEU A 659 -11.35 17.04 11.12
CA LEU A 659 -10.76 16.88 12.45
C LEU A 659 -10.43 18.26 13.01
N ARG A 660 -10.85 18.53 14.24
CA ARG A 660 -10.55 19.78 14.95
C ARG A 660 -9.89 19.47 16.28
N VAL A 661 -8.90 20.28 16.64
CA VAL A 661 -8.36 20.36 17.99
C VAL A 661 -8.41 21.82 18.42
N ASP A 662 -9.42 22.14 19.24
CA ASP A 662 -9.71 23.50 19.66
C ASP A 662 -9.20 23.77 21.08
N LEU A 663 -8.55 24.91 21.29
CA LEU A 663 -8.12 25.36 22.60
C LEU A 663 -9.29 26.06 23.31
N VAL A 664 -9.67 25.56 24.48
CA VAL A 664 -10.82 26.07 25.23
C VAL A 664 -10.40 26.54 26.62
N PRO A 665 -10.81 27.73 27.09
CA PRO A 665 -10.53 28.16 28.45
C PRO A 665 -11.14 27.19 29.48
N ALA A 666 -10.36 26.81 30.50
CA ALA A 666 -10.83 25.90 31.53
C ALA A 666 -11.89 26.53 32.47
N GLN A 667 -12.00 27.87 32.46
CA GLN A 667 -12.91 28.63 33.32
C GLN A 667 -13.89 29.47 32.49
N SER A 668 -15.18 29.42 32.82
CA SER A 668 -16.26 30.10 32.09
C SER A 668 -16.19 31.64 32.16
N ASN A 669 -15.41 32.22 33.06
CA ASN A 669 -15.20 33.66 33.24
C ASN A 669 -13.78 34.12 32.84
N SER A 670 -13.12 33.35 31.97
CA SER A 670 -11.80 33.70 31.45
C SER A 670 -11.79 35.10 30.80
N THR A 671 -10.68 35.82 30.94
CA THR A 671 -10.45 37.13 30.30
C THR A 671 -9.86 36.99 28.89
N VAL A 672 -9.66 35.76 28.43
CA VAL A 672 -9.15 35.46 27.08
C VAL A 672 -10.25 35.67 26.05
N ASN A 673 -9.92 36.33 24.93
CA ASN A 673 -10.87 36.49 23.84
C ASN A 673 -11.19 35.12 23.22
N THR A 674 -12.48 34.83 23.05
CA THR A 674 -12.96 33.60 22.43
C THR A 674 -13.89 33.92 21.26
N THR A 675 -14.07 32.93 20.39
CA THR A 675 -15.08 32.90 19.34
C THR A 675 -15.97 31.68 19.52
N GLN A 676 -17.24 31.79 19.16
CA GLN A 676 -18.17 30.67 19.26
C GLN A 676 -18.00 29.76 18.04
N VAL A 677 -17.60 28.50 18.27
CA VAL A 677 -17.45 27.48 17.23
C VAL A 677 -18.20 26.21 17.66
N LEU A 678 -19.23 25.87 16.88
CA LEU A 678 -20.15 24.74 17.15
C LEU A 678 -20.65 24.76 18.61
N GLY A 679 -21.12 25.92 19.06
CA GLY A 679 -21.69 26.12 20.40
C GLY A 679 -20.68 26.20 21.55
N VAL A 680 -19.37 26.18 21.30
CA VAL A 680 -18.32 26.28 22.32
C VAL A 680 -17.52 27.57 22.15
N ASP A 681 -17.26 28.28 23.24
CA ASP A 681 -16.37 29.45 23.25
C ASP A 681 -14.91 28.99 23.21
N VAL A 682 -14.29 29.04 22.04
CA VAL A 682 -12.90 28.60 21.81
C VAL A 682 -11.96 29.79 21.65
N VAL A 683 -10.72 29.67 22.13
CA VAL A 683 -9.67 30.67 21.83
C VAL A 683 -9.33 30.62 20.34
N GLY A 684 -9.22 29.41 19.81
CA GLY A 684 -8.94 29.11 18.40
C GLY A 684 -8.56 27.64 18.25
N SER A 685 -8.55 27.13 17.02
CA SER A 685 -7.94 25.83 16.72
C SER A 685 -6.42 25.94 16.81
N ILE A 686 -5.76 24.90 17.30
CA ILE A 686 -4.29 24.84 17.26
C ILE A 686 -3.82 24.79 15.80
N VAL A 687 -2.56 25.16 15.54
CA VAL A 687 -1.96 25.14 14.20
C VAL A 687 -2.19 23.78 13.49
N ASN A 688 -2.40 23.82 12.17
CA ASN A 688 -2.78 22.69 11.31
C ASN A 688 -4.21 22.15 11.47
N PHE A 689 -5.04 22.76 12.33
CA PHE A 689 -6.47 22.41 12.45
C PHE A 689 -7.40 23.60 12.11
N PRO A 690 -8.61 23.35 11.58
CA PRO A 690 -9.18 22.07 11.17
C PRO A 690 -8.36 21.37 10.07
N ALA A 691 -8.14 20.06 10.25
CA ALA A 691 -7.53 19.20 9.25
C ALA A 691 -8.65 18.47 8.50
N TYR A 692 -8.50 18.30 7.18
CA TYR A 692 -9.53 17.73 6.32
C TYR A 692 -9.11 16.37 5.78
N GLU A 693 -10.08 15.51 5.49
CA GLU A 693 -9.87 14.21 4.83
C GLU A 693 -8.86 13.29 5.53
N GLN A 694 -8.98 13.23 6.86
CA GLN A 694 -8.10 12.44 7.69
C GLN A 694 -8.50 10.97 7.61
N GLY A 695 -7.54 10.12 7.25
CA GLY A 695 -7.68 8.67 7.36
C GLY A 695 -7.71 8.21 8.82
N ARG A 696 -7.98 6.92 9.03
CA ARG A 696 -7.88 6.30 10.35
C ARG A 696 -6.42 5.98 10.71
N GLY A 697 -6.12 5.84 12.00
CA GLY A 697 -4.79 5.50 12.50
C GLY A 697 -4.30 6.45 13.59
N SER A 698 -3.04 6.30 13.97
CA SER A 698 -2.43 7.11 15.02
C SER A 698 -1.86 8.41 14.47
N TRP A 699 -2.05 9.50 15.20
CA TRP A 699 -1.41 10.78 14.91
C TRP A 699 -1.06 11.55 16.19
N HIS A 700 -0.10 12.44 16.07
CA HIS A 700 0.27 13.37 17.13
C HIS A 700 0.76 14.70 16.53
N VAL A 701 0.69 15.79 17.29
CA VAL A 701 1.14 17.10 16.85
C VAL A 701 2.05 17.74 17.89
N PHE A 702 3.24 18.19 17.47
CA PHE A 702 4.10 19.00 18.33
C PHE A 702 3.60 20.44 18.37
N TRP A 703 2.99 20.85 19.49
CA TRP A 703 2.29 22.12 19.60
C TRP A 703 2.96 23.11 20.56
N TYR A 704 3.46 24.22 20.02
CA TYR A 704 4.16 25.28 20.76
C TYR A 704 3.28 26.48 21.10
N GLY A 705 1.97 26.26 21.25
CA GLY A 705 1.01 27.31 21.57
C GLY A 705 0.50 28.11 20.37
N GLN A 706 0.98 27.85 19.15
CA GLN A 706 0.52 28.53 17.94
C GLN A 706 -0.91 28.11 17.55
N LEU A 707 -1.74 29.08 17.18
CA LEU A 707 -3.10 28.88 16.69
C LEU A 707 -3.14 28.93 15.16
N SER A 708 -4.19 28.39 14.58
CA SER A 708 -4.42 28.31 13.13
C SER A 708 -4.45 29.65 12.40
N ASP A 709 -4.76 30.74 13.09
CA ASP A 709 -4.73 32.11 12.55
C ASP A 709 -3.33 32.75 12.57
N GLY A 710 -2.31 32.00 13.01
CA GLY A 710 -0.93 32.44 13.14
C GLY A 710 -0.61 33.16 14.44
N THR A 711 -1.60 33.39 15.31
CA THR A 711 -1.37 33.95 16.66
C THR A 711 -0.92 32.88 17.66
N PHE A 712 -0.61 33.28 18.88
CA PHE A 712 -0.24 32.36 19.97
C PHE A 712 -1.29 32.41 21.08
N ALA A 713 -1.56 31.23 21.66
CA ALA A 713 -2.39 31.08 22.84
C ALA A 713 -1.88 31.99 23.97
N PRO A 714 -2.73 32.80 24.60
CA PRO A 714 -2.29 33.61 25.74
C PRO A 714 -1.98 32.73 26.96
N PRO A 715 -1.16 33.19 27.92
CA PRO A 715 -1.01 32.47 29.19
C PRO A 715 -2.36 32.27 29.88
N GLY A 716 -2.60 31.08 30.43
CA GLY A 716 -3.87 30.75 31.06
C GLY A 716 -4.08 29.25 31.31
N ASP A 717 -5.26 28.90 31.81
CA ASP A 717 -5.70 27.53 32.02
C ASP A 717 -6.65 27.09 30.91
N TYR A 718 -6.36 25.95 30.30
CA TYR A 718 -7.05 25.45 29.12
C TYR A 718 -7.32 23.95 29.18
N TYR A 719 -8.16 23.48 28.27
CA TYR A 719 -8.18 22.09 27.82
C TYR A 719 -8.27 22.09 26.29
N LEU A 720 -7.91 20.95 25.68
CA LEU A 720 -8.12 20.71 24.25
C LEU A 720 -9.43 19.96 24.04
N LEU A 721 -10.21 20.44 23.08
CA LEU A 721 -11.42 19.79 22.60
C LEU A 721 -11.15 19.18 21.22
N PHE A 722 -11.02 17.86 21.18
CA PHE A 722 -10.93 17.08 19.96
C PHE A 722 -12.34 16.91 19.40
N ARG A 723 -12.55 17.21 18.12
CA ARG A 723 -13.84 16.99 17.44
C ARG A 723 -13.60 16.37 16.08
N ALA A 724 -14.25 15.26 15.81
CA ALA A 724 -14.22 14.60 14.51
C ALA A 724 -15.63 14.54 13.93
N LEU A 725 -15.79 14.98 12.69
CA LEU A 725 -17.07 14.91 11.98
C LEU A 725 -17.38 13.45 11.65
N ARG A 726 -18.57 13.00 12.03
CA ARG A 726 -19.08 11.67 11.68
C ARG A 726 -19.15 11.51 10.17
N ILE A 727 -18.97 10.28 9.67
CA ILE A 727 -19.14 10.00 8.24
C ILE A 727 -20.57 10.38 7.81
N PHE A 728 -20.70 11.09 6.69
CA PHE A 728 -21.95 11.71 6.23
C PHE A 728 -22.56 12.75 7.18
N GLY A 729 -21.79 13.26 8.15
CA GLY A 729 -22.19 14.34 9.04
C GLY A 729 -22.20 15.70 8.37
N ASP A 730 -23.05 16.59 8.90
CA ASP A 730 -23.12 18.01 8.56
C ASP A 730 -22.10 18.81 9.39
N GLU A 731 -21.17 19.51 8.72
CA GLU A 731 -20.13 20.34 9.36
C GLU A 731 -20.69 21.45 10.25
N ASP A 732 -21.89 21.94 9.95
CA ASP A 732 -22.51 23.02 10.71
C ASP A 732 -23.29 22.50 11.94
N SER A 733 -23.41 21.18 12.10
CA SER A 733 -24.17 20.54 13.16
C SER A 733 -23.28 20.00 14.27
N VAL A 734 -23.37 20.56 15.48
CA VAL A 734 -22.64 20.07 16.67
C VAL A 734 -22.95 18.61 17.01
N ASP A 735 -24.18 18.15 16.71
CA ASP A 735 -24.63 16.78 17.02
C ASP A 735 -23.97 15.74 16.08
N ASP A 736 -23.41 16.19 14.96
CA ASP A 736 -22.73 15.33 13.98
C ASP A 736 -21.22 15.21 14.27
N TYR A 737 -20.72 15.80 15.35
CA TYR A 737 -19.34 15.63 15.80
C TYR A 737 -19.24 14.64 16.97
N GLU A 738 -18.29 13.72 16.86
CA GLU A 738 -17.75 13.03 18.03
C GLU A 738 -16.76 13.95 18.74
N SER A 739 -16.82 14.05 20.06
CA SER A 739 -15.99 14.99 20.83
C SER A 739 -15.31 14.33 22.01
N VAL A 740 -14.01 14.56 22.16
CA VAL A 740 -13.21 14.15 23.33
C VAL A 740 -12.57 15.38 23.96
N LYS A 741 -12.72 15.50 25.28
CA LYS A 741 -12.11 16.58 26.07
C LYS A 741 -10.85 16.06 26.75
N SER A 742 -9.72 16.75 26.56
CA SER A 742 -8.50 16.47 27.32
C SER A 742 -8.63 16.85 28.80
N VAL A 743 -7.66 16.42 29.60
CA VAL A 743 -7.42 17.02 30.93
C VAL A 743 -7.11 18.51 30.80
N SER A 744 -7.30 19.26 31.88
CA SER A 744 -6.95 20.68 31.92
C SER A 744 -5.45 20.85 32.12
N PHE A 745 -4.88 21.92 31.61
CA PHE A 745 -3.46 22.26 31.74
C PHE A 745 -3.28 23.78 31.79
N SER A 746 -2.17 24.23 32.37
CA SER A 746 -1.79 25.65 32.40
C SER A 746 -0.68 25.92 31.38
N LEU A 747 -0.73 27.07 30.72
CA LEU A 747 0.24 27.49 29.72
C LEU A 747 0.87 28.83 30.11
N THR A 748 2.18 28.89 30.08
CA THR A 748 2.99 30.10 30.27
C THR A 748 4.14 30.12 29.26
N TYR A 749 4.78 31.28 29.08
CA TYR A 749 5.95 31.43 28.19
C TYR A 749 7.16 31.84 28.99
N ALA A 750 8.32 31.23 28.69
CA ALA A 750 9.59 31.65 29.25
C ALA A 750 9.95 33.07 28.79
N SER A 751 10.63 33.83 29.64
CA SER A 751 11.16 35.15 29.27
C SER A 751 12.32 34.96 28.29
N SER A 752 12.36 35.74 27.20
CA SER A 752 13.53 35.78 26.31
C SER A 752 14.78 36.08 27.14
N ASN A 753 15.78 35.19 27.11
CA ASN A 753 17.08 35.50 27.72
C ASN A 753 17.66 36.73 27.02
N ALA A 754 17.73 37.83 27.75
CA ALA A 754 18.46 39.02 27.31
C ALA A 754 19.97 38.71 27.40
N THR A 755 20.54 38.15 26.34
CA THR A 755 22.00 38.14 26.14
C THR A 755 22.35 39.19 25.09
N ASP A 756 22.55 40.44 25.51
CA ASP A 756 23.92 41.01 25.60
C ASP A 756 23.88 42.47 26.08
N ALA A 757 24.20 42.68 27.35
CA ALA A 757 24.56 43.99 27.89
C ALA A 757 25.46 43.86 29.12
N SER A 758 26.62 43.19 29.00
CA SER A 758 27.87 43.62 29.65
C SER A 758 29.02 42.62 29.47
N ALA A 759 30.10 43.14 28.85
CA ALA A 759 31.52 42.76 28.92
C ALA A 759 32.04 41.69 27.97
#